data_AF-A0AAU7EA41-F1
#
_entry.id   AF-A0AAU7EA41-F1
#
_cell.length_a   1.000
_cell.length_b   1.000
_cell.length_c   1.000
_cell.angle_alpha   90.00
_cell.angle_beta   90.00
_cell.angle_gamma   90.00
#
_symmetry.space_group_name_H-M   'P 1'
#
loop_
_entity.id
_entity.type
_entity.pdbx_description
1 polymer ?
#
loop_
_entity_poly.entity_id
_entity_poly.type
_entity_poly.pdbx_seq_one_letter_code
_entity_poly.pdbx_strand_id
1 'polypeptide(L)'
;MKRNKVGKIFLSLSLPTVFFLSQANAAEQGILQEQNTYIIPKHKYTNEQVYNENTNTFNRLNGKNYYGIKSNGKINDITLIYNNPKTPGYTTKDLPYKLEILNPDFTDEKISPDGNNIEEGTEFTRVQKAVYIPFLVSAFSNGGDVYSNNLIIADGELSSVYFLKPTDKEVPTPARTENDDRFDYLITAGFTKKGESYDNTIEIKENGYINMGVENTYALPLNGAPYVVGGISLAGEVHNNKVIFQKDSAIDFHASKFTQINNIRKYDERIMHIIGGLSYNSDVKNNKVTFNGSKINVHGPAFAYSTLAAAHIVGGICTGKLKPCNAINNTIEINSLNLDLRVDSSGTPLAYDAIANEIFWGGRTSRGNAIGNKIIINDLQTILALNASVKVSGLVEFYGGYAIDGEANNNTIEANLQHSIKAHENFLGKNEFTLYGGYATKGASGNSINIRHNLTSEDMPENHQDRIQLVAANTKQGQANNNKINISNINTALPFYIYAVEKRMMQNQKYYADSADSNSIVLRDVKSSKALNSVIEAQTLTNNAINYNGVQSISSISSTFIASKVSIRANELSNNNLVNLKDYSSAARENIYVIRGDKEVMYNKMYLNNITLGTASDKREGIIVITAGLGEKSHDNILAITNLNIDEYHNNSQIYIAPSAHLTRTNANSSSDNTLYMGGTHNIFQGTIINNISGSFNQTVTESENTENYTSAITPSSSAFTKGNHFIVDSNVVANTINNFEHYTFILSKDIDINKAMIVSNSTALNLSSQGALNLYTKDNFNVKKGTKIKIIESKAGFTDIEGRALDINNLKSLLTTMSKNTKQFSTKMIPNLSNKKLNKLKYTLETNENGTIIYMNII
;
A
#
# COMPACT_ATOMS: atom_id res chain seq x y z
N MET A 1 -10.41 -79.58 -51.76
CA MET A 1 -11.19 -80.82 -51.56
C MET A 1 -12.49 -80.46 -50.82
N LYS A 2 -13.64 -80.82 -51.41
CA LYS A 2 -14.99 -81.03 -50.84
C LYS A 2 -15.73 -79.92 -50.04
N ARG A 3 -16.68 -79.27 -50.73
CA ARG A 3 -18.15 -79.20 -50.50
C ARG A 3 -18.68 -79.46 -49.06
N ASN A 4 -19.48 -78.54 -48.49
CA ASN A 4 -20.96 -78.50 -48.61
C ASN A 4 -21.64 -77.44 -47.71
N LYS A 5 -22.74 -76.88 -48.23
CA LYS A 5 -23.80 -76.10 -47.55
C LYS A 5 -24.63 -76.97 -46.60
N VAL A 6 -25.09 -76.45 -45.46
CA VAL A 6 -26.46 -76.49 -44.88
C VAL A 6 -26.48 -75.39 -43.78
N GLY A 7 -27.18 -74.27 -43.90
CA GLY A 7 -28.60 -74.10 -43.60
C GLY A 7 -28.76 -73.35 -42.25
N LYS A 8 -28.98 -72.03 -42.29
CA LYS A 8 -29.47 -71.25 -41.13
C LYS A 8 -30.79 -70.59 -41.51
N ILE A 9 -31.83 -71.03 -40.82
CA ILE A 9 -33.18 -70.47 -40.81
C ILE A 9 -33.14 -69.15 -40.02
N PHE A 10 -33.83 -68.16 -40.56
CA PHE A 10 -34.14 -66.88 -39.93
C PHE A 10 -34.88 -67.06 -38.61
N LEU A 11 -34.42 -66.39 -37.55
CA LEU A 11 -35.31 -65.78 -36.57
C LEU A 11 -34.74 -64.41 -36.18
N SER A 12 -35.44 -63.36 -36.59
CA SER A 12 -35.18 -61.98 -36.24
C SER A 12 -35.52 -61.74 -34.77
N LEU A 13 -34.52 -61.43 -33.97
CA LEU A 13 -34.66 -60.82 -32.64
C LEU A 13 -33.81 -59.55 -32.64
N SER A 14 -34.43 -58.44 -33.04
CA SER A 14 -33.92 -57.10 -32.79
C SER A 14 -34.20 -56.75 -31.33
N LEU A 15 -33.20 -56.89 -30.46
CA LEU A 15 -33.18 -56.15 -29.20
C LEU A 15 -32.79 -54.70 -29.53
N PRO A 16 -33.61 -53.68 -29.19
CA PRO A 16 -33.11 -52.33 -29.11
C PRO A 16 -32.30 -52.19 -27.82
N THR A 17 -30.98 -52.08 -27.96
CA THR A 17 -30.08 -51.54 -26.94
C THR A 17 -30.50 -50.09 -26.68
N VAL A 18 -31.20 -49.84 -25.57
CA VAL A 18 -31.47 -48.50 -25.07
C VAL A 18 -30.16 -47.92 -24.55
N PHE A 19 -29.48 -47.12 -25.37
CA PHE A 19 -28.49 -46.16 -24.88
C PHE A 19 -29.26 -45.06 -24.14
N PHE A 20 -29.14 -45.02 -22.80
CA PHE A 20 -29.46 -43.82 -22.04
C PHE A 20 -28.41 -42.75 -22.38
N LEU A 21 -28.71 -41.94 -23.41
CA LEU A 21 -28.09 -40.64 -23.59
C LEU A 21 -28.57 -39.73 -22.45
N SER A 22 -27.68 -39.27 -21.59
CA SER A 22 -27.98 -38.16 -20.68
C SER A 22 -28.28 -36.93 -21.55
N GLN A 23 -29.56 -36.52 -21.58
CA GLN A 23 -29.97 -35.29 -22.25
C GLN A 23 -29.39 -34.11 -21.43
N ALA A 24 -28.50 -33.32 -22.03
CA ALA A 24 -28.18 -32.00 -21.51
C ALA A 24 -29.45 -31.16 -21.58
N ASN A 25 -29.91 -30.58 -20.47
CA ASN A 25 -30.99 -29.61 -20.53
C ASN A 25 -30.41 -28.26 -20.96
N ALA A 26 -31.03 -27.62 -21.95
CA ALA A 26 -30.67 -26.26 -22.32
C ALA A 26 -31.23 -25.28 -21.26
N ALA A 27 -30.51 -24.18 -21.00
CA ALA A 27 -31.00 -23.06 -20.19
C ALA A 27 -32.45 -22.66 -20.54
N GLU A 28 -33.23 -22.29 -19.52
CA GLU A 28 -34.64 -21.89 -19.67
C GLU A 28 -34.79 -20.37 -19.76
N GLN A 29 -35.77 -19.93 -20.56
CA GLN A 29 -36.16 -18.53 -20.56
C GLN A 29 -37.02 -18.25 -19.32
N GLY A 30 -36.79 -17.11 -18.66
CA GLY A 30 -37.69 -16.63 -17.61
C GLY A 30 -39.13 -16.42 -18.11
N ILE A 31 -40.08 -16.33 -17.20
CA ILE A 31 -41.48 -16.07 -17.55
C ILE A 31 -41.63 -14.57 -17.86
N LEU A 32 -41.97 -14.24 -19.10
CA LEU A 32 -42.29 -12.87 -19.50
C LEU A 32 -43.51 -12.37 -18.72
N GLN A 33 -43.39 -11.21 -18.06
CA GLN A 33 -44.52 -10.48 -17.51
C GLN A 33 -44.92 -9.31 -18.41
N GLU A 34 -44.24 -8.18 -18.29
CA GLU A 34 -44.51 -6.96 -19.06
C GLU A 34 -43.20 -6.24 -19.40
N GLN A 35 -43.19 -5.44 -20.48
CA GLN A 35 -42.08 -4.53 -20.84
C GLN A 35 -40.69 -5.18 -20.80
N ASN A 36 -40.52 -6.33 -21.47
CA ASN A 36 -39.26 -7.09 -21.50
C ASN A 36 -38.71 -7.50 -20.12
N THR A 37 -39.60 -7.63 -19.13
CA THR A 37 -39.27 -8.13 -17.79
C THR A 37 -39.61 -9.61 -17.69
N TYR A 38 -38.62 -10.40 -17.29
CA TYR A 38 -38.67 -11.85 -17.15
C TYR A 38 -38.48 -12.21 -15.68
N ILE A 39 -39.34 -13.09 -15.16
CA ILE A 39 -39.29 -13.56 -13.78
C ILE A 39 -38.85 -15.02 -13.76
N ILE A 40 -37.85 -15.32 -12.93
CA ILE A 40 -37.46 -16.70 -12.67
C ILE A 40 -38.55 -17.36 -11.80
N PRO A 41 -39.09 -18.53 -12.18
CA PRO A 41 -40.10 -19.22 -11.40
C PRO A 41 -39.63 -19.51 -9.97
N LYS A 42 -40.55 -19.43 -9.00
CA LYS A 42 -40.25 -19.84 -7.62
C LYS A 42 -39.81 -21.30 -7.58
N HIS A 43 -38.86 -21.59 -6.70
CA HIS A 43 -38.24 -22.91 -6.61
C HIS A 43 -38.08 -23.35 -5.16
N LYS A 44 -38.38 -24.62 -4.90
CA LYS A 44 -38.16 -25.29 -3.62
C LYS A 44 -37.97 -26.78 -3.88
N TYR A 45 -36.93 -27.36 -3.28
CA TYR A 45 -36.74 -28.81 -3.31
C TYR A 45 -37.65 -29.53 -2.33
N THR A 46 -38.17 -30.69 -2.72
CA THR A 46 -38.89 -31.62 -1.84
C THR A 46 -37.92 -32.64 -1.21
N ASN A 47 -38.34 -33.31 -0.12
CA ASN A 47 -37.52 -34.34 0.52
C ASN A 47 -37.14 -35.47 -0.46
N GLU A 48 -38.07 -35.90 -1.32
CA GLU A 48 -37.84 -36.93 -2.34
C GLU A 48 -36.83 -36.50 -3.42
N GLN A 49 -36.76 -35.21 -3.71
CA GLN A 49 -35.80 -34.67 -4.67
C GLN A 49 -34.38 -34.64 -4.11
N VAL A 50 -34.21 -34.48 -2.79
CA VAL A 50 -32.88 -34.37 -2.16
C VAL A 50 -32.36 -35.72 -1.63
N TYR A 51 -33.24 -36.67 -1.35
CA TYR A 51 -32.87 -37.95 -0.73
C TYR A 51 -33.67 -39.13 -1.29
N ASN A 52 -32.98 -40.22 -1.63
CA ASN A 52 -33.60 -41.46 -2.10
C ASN A 52 -33.73 -42.46 -0.95
N GLU A 53 -34.98 -42.65 -0.51
CA GLU A 53 -35.35 -43.57 0.57
C GLU A 53 -35.04 -45.03 0.27
N ASN A 54 -35.16 -45.46 -0.98
CA ASN A 54 -34.97 -46.86 -1.33
C ASN A 54 -33.51 -47.28 -1.28
N THR A 55 -32.60 -46.35 -1.58
CA THR A 55 -31.15 -46.60 -1.59
C THR A 55 -30.43 -46.01 -0.38
N ASN A 56 -31.12 -45.24 0.48
CA ASN A 56 -30.54 -44.50 1.61
C ASN A 56 -29.37 -43.58 1.19
N THR A 57 -29.51 -42.91 0.05
CA THR A 57 -28.45 -42.05 -0.51
C THR A 57 -28.99 -40.67 -0.86
N PHE A 58 -28.12 -39.65 -0.74
CA PHE A 58 -28.41 -38.32 -1.26
C PHE A 58 -28.55 -38.33 -2.78
N ASN A 59 -29.55 -37.63 -3.30
CA ASN A 59 -29.66 -37.35 -4.72
C ASN A 59 -28.78 -36.14 -5.04
N ARG A 60 -27.94 -36.28 -6.07
CA ARG A 60 -27.18 -35.12 -6.60
C ARG A 60 -28.16 -34.17 -7.27
N LEU A 61 -28.29 -32.97 -6.71
CA LEU A 61 -29.11 -31.92 -7.26
C LEU A 61 -28.54 -31.44 -8.59
N ASN A 62 -29.43 -31.28 -9.56
CA ASN A 62 -29.16 -30.58 -10.80
C ASN A 62 -30.30 -29.58 -10.99
N GLY A 63 -29.96 -28.29 -10.95
CA GLY A 63 -30.95 -27.23 -11.02
C GLY A 63 -31.22 -26.80 -12.45
N LYS A 64 -31.40 -25.48 -12.64
CA LYS A 64 -31.73 -24.89 -13.95
C LYS A 64 -31.00 -23.56 -14.12
N ASN A 65 -30.47 -23.35 -15.31
CA ASN A 65 -29.91 -22.06 -15.72
C ASN A 65 -31.01 -21.21 -16.39
N TYR A 66 -30.93 -19.89 -16.23
CA TYR A 66 -31.96 -18.97 -16.73
C TYR A 66 -31.39 -17.83 -17.58
N TYR A 67 -32.16 -17.44 -18.60
CA TYR A 67 -31.96 -16.20 -19.32
C TYR A 67 -33.24 -15.36 -19.50
N GLY A 68 -33.09 -14.06 -19.69
CA GLY A 68 -34.18 -13.20 -20.15
C GLY A 68 -34.39 -13.34 -21.66
N ILE A 69 -33.34 -13.05 -22.45
CA ILE A 69 -33.31 -13.29 -23.90
C ILE A 69 -31.96 -13.89 -24.33
N LYS A 70 -32.01 -14.88 -25.25
CA LYS A 70 -30.86 -15.45 -25.95
C LYS A 70 -31.01 -15.28 -27.46
N SER A 71 -30.05 -14.64 -28.13
CA SER A 71 -30.10 -14.34 -29.58
C SER A 71 -28.72 -14.36 -30.25
N ASN A 72 -28.69 -14.26 -31.58
CA ASN A 72 -27.47 -13.97 -32.35
C ASN A 72 -27.28 -12.48 -32.64
N GLY A 73 -28.34 -11.67 -32.51
CA GLY A 73 -28.36 -10.23 -32.79
C GLY A 73 -28.14 -9.35 -31.56
N LYS A 74 -28.36 -8.05 -31.71
CA LYS A 74 -28.31 -7.08 -30.59
C LYS A 74 -29.47 -7.32 -29.62
N ILE A 75 -29.24 -7.12 -28.33
CA ILE A 75 -30.26 -7.25 -27.26
C ILE A 75 -30.14 -6.07 -26.30
N ASN A 76 -31.26 -5.44 -25.96
CA ASN A 76 -31.30 -4.35 -24.99
C ASN A 76 -32.60 -4.30 -24.21
N ASP A 77 -32.55 -3.55 -23.10
CA ASP A 77 -33.70 -3.25 -22.23
C ASP A 77 -34.38 -4.51 -21.67
N ILE A 78 -33.61 -5.57 -21.44
CA ILE A 78 -34.09 -6.82 -20.84
C ILE A 78 -33.86 -6.78 -19.34
N THR A 79 -34.90 -7.08 -18.56
CA THR A 79 -34.78 -7.24 -17.11
C THR A 79 -35.07 -8.68 -16.71
N LEU A 80 -34.14 -9.35 -16.02
CA LEU A 80 -34.36 -10.66 -15.41
C LEU A 80 -34.41 -10.50 -13.89
N ILE A 81 -35.43 -11.06 -13.24
CA ILE A 81 -35.64 -10.94 -11.79
C ILE A 81 -35.68 -12.32 -11.14
N TYR A 82 -34.82 -12.52 -10.16
CA TYR A 82 -34.91 -13.60 -9.18
C TYR A 82 -35.60 -13.08 -7.92
N ASN A 83 -36.74 -13.68 -7.57
CA ASN A 83 -37.51 -13.33 -6.37
C ASN A 83 -38.14 -14.59 -5.76
N ASN A 84 -37.37 -15.25 -4.89
CA ASN A 84 -37.75 -16.48 -4.22
C ASN A 84 -37.58 -16.32 -2.70
N PRO A 85 -38.45 -15.53 -2.05
CA PRO A 85 -38.33 -15.23 -0.64
C PRO A 85 -38.41 -16.52 0.19
N LYS A 86 -37.54 -16.60 1.20
CA LYS A 86 -37.52 -17.72 2.14
C LYS A 86 -38.78 -17.71 3.00
N THR A 87 -39.23 -18.89 3.41
CA THR A 87 -40.40 -19.04 4.28
C THR A 87 -40.17 -18.32 5.62
N PRO A 88 -41.05 -17.38 6.01
CA PRO A 88 -40.90 -16.62 7.24
C PRO A 88 -40.82 -17.50 8.49
N GLY A 89 -40.02 -17.07 9.47
CA GLY A 89 -39.85 -17.77 10.75
C GLY A 89 -38.79 -18.87 10.75
N TYR A 90 -38.30 -19.28 9.58
CA TYR A 90 -37.09 -20.10 9.47
C TYR A 90 -35.83 -19.25 9.31
N THR A 91 -34.72 -19.75 9.83
CA THR A 91 -33.38 -19.16 9.78
C THR A 91 -32.44 -20.02 8.95
N THR A 92 -31.22 -19.54 8.70
CA THR A 92 -30.16 -20.30 8.01
C THR A 92 -29.80 -21.64 8.66
N LYS A 93 -30.24 -21.89 9.89
CA LYS A 93 -30.02 -23.17 10.62
C LYS A 93 -31.09 -24.21 10.32
N ASP A 94 -32.27 -23.79 9.89
CA ASP A 94 -33.42 -24.66 9.71
C ASP A 94 -33.37 -25.39 8.36
N LEU A 95 -33.60 -26.71 8.37
CA LEU A 95 -33.59 -27.51 7.13
C LEU A 95 -34.60 -27.00 6.08
N PRO A 96 -35.84 -26.59 6.43
CA PRO A 96 -36.77 -26.04 5.44
C PRO A 96 -36.24 -24.81 4.73
N TYR A 97 -35.47 -23.96 5.42
CA TYR A 97 -34.83 -22.78 4.83
C TYR A 97 -33.81 -23.16 3.75
N LYS A 98 -33.06 -24.25 3.98
CA LYS A 98 -32.00 -24.72 3.06
C LYS A 98 -32.55 -25.36 1.78
N LEU A 99 -33.81 -25.80 1.75
CA LEU A 99 -34.44 -26.36 0.55
C LEU A 99 -34.96 -25.30 -0.44
N GLU A 100 -35.04 -24.03 -0.03
CA GLU A 100 -35.60 -22.92 -0.81
C GLU A 100 -34.48 -22.13 -1.51
N ILE A 101 -33.73 -22.80 -2.38
CA ILE A 101 -32.55 -22.25 -3.07
C ILE A 101 -32.67 -22.45 -4.58
N LEU A 102 -31.99 -21.63 -5.37
CA LEU A 102 -31.86 -21.86 -6.81
C LEU A 102 -30.45 -22.37 -7.13
N ASN A 103 -30.38 -23.50 -7.84
CA ASN A 103 -29.12 -24.13 -8.23
C ASN A 103 -28.92 -24.12 -9.75
N PRO A 104 -27.67 -24.06 -10.24
CA PRO A 104 -27.38 -24.16 -11.66
C PRO A 104 -27.61 -25.58 -12.18
N ASP A 105 -27.82 -25.70 -13.49
CA ASP A 105 -27.63 -26.96 -14.20
C ASP A 105 -26.14 -27.14 -14.49
N PHE A 106 -25.53 -28.17 -13.90
CA PHE A 106 -24.10 -28.46 -14.03
C PHE A 106 -23.73 -29.17 -15.35
N THR A 107 -24.73 -29.57 -16.13
CA THR A 107 -24.59 -30.33 -17.38
C THR A 107 -24.77 -29.49 -18.65
N ASP A 108 -25.18 -28.22 -18.50
CA ASP A 108 -25.46 -27.29 -19.60
C ASP A 108 -24.19 -26.84 -20.35
N GLU A 109 -24.38 -26.14 -21.49
CA GLU A 109 -23.31 -25.65 -22.36
C GLU A 109 -22.30 -24.79 -21.59
N LYS A 110 -21.08 -25.32 -21.48
CA LYS A 110 -19.94 -24.61 -20.90
C LYS A 110 -19.34 -23.65 -21.92
N ILE A 111 -18.99 -22.45 -21.47
CA ILE A 111 -18.35 -21.43 -22.29
C ILE A 111 -16.90 -21.29 -21.88
N SER A 112 -15.99 -21.58 -22.80
CA SER A 112 -14.57 -21.34 -22.59
C SER A 112 -14.10 -20.14 -23.42
N PRO A 113 -13.74 -19.01 -22.80
CA PRO A 113 -13.10 -17.90 -23.50
C PRO A 113 -11.66 -18.23 -23.92
N ASP A 114 -11.20 -17.57 -24.98
CA ASP A 114 -9.79 -17.56 -25.33
C ASP A 114 -9.03 -16.49 -24.52
N GLY A 115 -8.85 -16.81 -23.23
CA GLY A 115 -8.03 -16.03 -22.32
C GLY A 115 -7.72 -16.76 -21.02
N ASN A 116 -7.15 -16.00 -20.10
CA ASN A 116 -6.67 -16.50 -18.81
C ASN A 116 -7.77 -16.43 -17.75
N ASN A 117 -7.78 -17.38 -16.81
CA ASN A 117 -8.58 -17.23 -15.60
C ASN A 117 -8.09 -16.04 -14.75
N ILE A 118 -8.94 -15.51 -13.88
CA ILE A 118 -8.67 -14.32 -13.06
C ILE A 118 -7.59 -14.60 -12.00
N GLU A 119 -7.38 -15.87 -11.67
CA GLU A 119 -6.55 -16.23 -10.53
C GLU A 119 -5.03 -16.04 -10.68
N GLU A 120 -4.44 -15.87 -9.50
CA GLU A 120 -3.14 -15.29 -9.24
C GLU A 120 -1.98 -16.20 -9.64
N GLY A 121 -1.14 -15.64 -10.50
CA GLY A 121 0.26 -15.93 -10.52
C GLY A 121 0.98 -14.66 -10.88
N THR A 122 1.94 -14.30 -10.04
CA THR A 122 3.23 -13.75 -10.44
C THR A 122 3.65 -14.20 -11.86
N GLU A 123 4.63 -13.55 -12.49
CA GLU A 123 5.15 -13.87 -13.84
C GLU A 123 5.56 -15.36 -14.10
N PHE A 124 5.29 -16.29 -13.17
CA PHE A 124 5.84 -17.63 -13.04
C PHE A 124 4.86 -18.81 -12.99
N THR A 125 3.56 -18.68 -13.31
CA THR A 125 2.70 -19.90 -13.37
C THR A 125 1.87 -20.08 -14.64
N ARG A 126 1.77 -21.35 -15.07
CA ARG A 126 0.97 -21.79 -16.22
C ARG A 126 -0.50 -21.46 -15.97
N VAL A 127 -1.11 -20.83 -16.95
CA VAL A 127 -2.49 -20.33 -16.83
C VAL A 127 -3.49 -21.38 -17.30
N GLN A 128 -4.49 -21.66 -16.46
CA GLN A 128 -5.67 -22.44 -16.84
C GLN A 128 -6.67 -21.56 -17.62
N LYS A 129 -7.36 -22.15 -18.60
CA LYS A 129 -8.46 -21.47 -19.31
C LYS A 129 -9.67 -21.39 -18.38
N ALA A 130 -10.34 -20.24 -18.33
CA ALA A 130 -11.63 -20.12 -17.64
C ALA A 130 -12.69 -20.99 -18.36
N VAL A 131 -13.66 -21.52 -17.60
CA VAL A 131 -14.78 -22.31 -18.13
C VAL A 131 -16.04 -21.97 -17.37
N TYR A 132 -16.88 -21.14 -17.99
CA TYR A 132 -18.11 -20.64 -17.39
C TYR A 132 -19.29 -21.58 -17.60
N ILE A 133 -20.07 -21.76 -16.54
CA ILE A 133 -21.48 -22.19 -16.61
C ILE A 133 -22.34 -20.91 -16.52
N PRO A 134 -23.02 -20.50 -17.60
CA PRO A 134 -23.93 -19.35 -17.56
C PRO A 134 -25.16 -19.68 -16.71
N PHE A 135 -25.14 -19.30 -15.44
CA PHE A 135 -26.20 -19.64 -14.51
C PHE A 135 -27.39 -18.68 -14.66
N LEU A 136 -27.16 -17.37 -14.49
CA LEU A 136 -28.19 -16.34 -14.64
C LEU A 136 -27.69 -15.27 -15.61
N VAL A 137 -28.39 -15.10 -16.74
CA VAL A 137 -27.99 -14.16 -17.80
C VAL A 137 -29.19 -13.35 -18.32
N SER A 138 -29.32 -12.06 -17.99
CA SER A 138 -30.46 -11.28 -18.50
C SER A 138 -30.50 -11.23 -20.03
N ALA A 139 -29.38 -10.87 -20.67
CA ALA A 139 -29.23 -10.84 -22.12
C ALA A 139 -27.99 -11.63 -22.57
N PHE A 140 -28.20 -12.63 -23.44
CA PHE A 140 -27.13 -13.45 -24.02
C PHE A 140 -27.10 -13.29 -25.55
N SER A 141 -26.00 -12.78 -26.11
CA SER A 141 -25.80 -12.70 -27.55
C SER A 141 -24.58 -13.49 -28.05
N ASN A 142 -24.74 -14.25 -29.13
CA ASN A 142 -23.59 -14.88 -29.80
C ASN A 142 -22.81 -13.91 -30.73
N GLY A 143 -23.43 -12.80 -31.15
CA GLY A 143 -22.92 -12.00 -32.27
C GLY A 143 -23.14 -10.50 -32.16
N GLY A 144 -24.18 -10.06 -31.46
CA GLY A 144 -24.52 -8.64 -31.30
C GLY A 144 -24.16 -8.09 -29.94
N ASP A 145 -24.36 -6.78 -29.82
CA ASP A 145 -24.15 -6.03 -28.58
C ASP A 145 -25.25 -6.34 -27.56
N VAL A 146 -24.90 -6.29 -26.28
CA VAL A 146 -25.83 -6.44 -25.16
C VAL A 146 -25.75 -5.21 -24.26
N TYR A 147 -26.82 -4.42 -24.20
CA TYR A 147 -26.77 -3.15 -23.50
C TYR A 147 -28.05 -2.75 -22.76
N SER A 148 -27.91 -1.91 -21.73
CA SER A 148 -29.04 -1.42 -20.92
C SER A 148 -29.91 -2.52 -20.29
N ASN A 149 -29.32 -3.69 -20.02
CA ASN A 149 -30.03 -4.82 -19.41
C ASN A 149 -29.84 -4.84 -17.88
N ASN A 150 -30.82 -5.39 -17.17
CA ASN A 150 -30.82 -5.48 -15.72
C ASN A 150 -30.93 -6.93 -15.24
N LEU A 151 -30.14 -7.31 -14.24
CA LEU A 151 -30.33 -8.53 -13.44
C LEU A 151 -30.64 -8.11 -12.00
N ILE A 152 -31.81 -8.48 -11.48
CA ILE A 152 -32.23 -8.13 -10.12
C ILE A 152 -32.34 -9.40 -9.28
N ILE A 153 -31.51 -9.50 -8.25
CA ILE A 153 -31.64 -10.51 -7.19
C ILE A 153 -32.41 -9.83 -6.06
N ALA A 154 -33.73 -9.95 -6.08
CA ALA A 154 -34.63 -9.20 -5.21
C ALA A 154 -34.72 -9.81 -3.80
N ASP A 155 -34.95 -11.12 -3.73
CA ASP A 155 -35.07 -11.90 -2.49
C ASP A 155 -34.77 -13.36 -2.80
N GLY A 156 -34.14 -14.07 -1.86
CA GLY A 156 -33.82 -15.48 -1.94
C GLY A 156 -32.33 -15.77 -2.10
N GLU A 157 -32.01 -17.07 -2.11
CA GLU A 157 -30.64 -17.58 -2.11
C GLU A 157 -30.29 -18.27 -3.42
N LEU A 158 -29.18 -17.86 -4.02
CA LEU A 158 -28.50 -18.56 -5.10
C LEU A 158 -27.47 -19.52 -4.52
N SER A 159 -27.45 -20.78 -4.98
CA SER A 159 -26.52 -21.78 -4.45
C SER A 159 -25.98 -22.73 -5.50
N SER A 160 -24.79 -23.30 -5.28
CA SER A 160 -24.21 -24.33 -6.17
C SER A 160 -24.19 -25.72 -5.55
N VAL A 161 -24.90 -25.96 -4.45
CA VAL A 161 -24.83 -27.24 -3.74
C VAL A 161 -25.34 -28.41 -4.59
N TYR A 162 -24.67 -29.54 -4.44
CA TYR A 162 -25.08 -30.85 -4.94
C TYR A 162 -25.97 -31.60 -3.98
N PHE A 163 -25.83 -31.38 -2.67
CA PHE A 163 -26.51 -32.20 -1.68
C PHE A 163 -27.09 -31.36 -0.55
N LEU A 164 -28.35 -31.65 -0.22
CA LEU A 164 -29.11 -31.05 0.87
C LEU A 164 -29.68 -32.16 1.76
N LYS A 165 -29.87 -31.88 3.05
CA LYS A 165 -30.55 -32.82 3.95
C LYS A 165 -32.08 -32.71 3.81
N PRO A 166 -32.81 -33.85 3.78
CA PRO A 166 -34.27 -33.85 3.88
C PRO A 166 -34.71 -33.31 5.25
N THR A 167 -35.90 -32.73 5.30
CA THR A 167 -36.44 -32.05 6.49
C THR A 167 -37.18 -32.95 7.47
N ASP A 168 -37.57 -34.14 7.03
CA ASP A 168 -38.46 -35.06 7.75
C ASP A 168 -37.72 -36.17 8.52
N LYS A 169 -36.38 -36.19 8.44
CA LYS A 169 -35.54 -37.20 9.08
C LYS A 169 -34.13 -36.71 9.33
N GLU A 170 -33.44 -37.39 10.23
CA GLU A 170 -32.02 -37.18 10.45
C GLU A 170 -31.19 -38.11 9.56
N VAL A 171 -30.28 -37.53 8.77
CA VAL A 171 -29.33 -38.26 7.92
C VAL A 171 -27.90 -37.77 8.15
N PRO A 172 -26.90 -38.65 7.91
CA PRO A 172 -25.49 -38.26 7.95
C PRO A 172 -25.21 -37.07 7.01
N THR A 173 -24.18 -36.28 7.33
CA THR A 173 -23.74 -35.22 6.40
C THR A 173 -23.27 -35.83 5.08
N PRO A 174 -23.68 -35.28 3.91
CA PRO A 174 -23.20 -35.76 2.61
C PRO A 174 -21.68 -35.85 2.59
N ALA A 175 -21.16 -37.01 2.18
CA ALA A 175 -19.73 -37.16 1.97
C ALA A 175 -19.27 -36.25 0.83
N ARG A 176 -18.04 -35.75 0.92
CA ARG A 176 -17.38 -35.04 -0.17
C ARG A 176 -17.31 -35.95 -1.40
N THR A 177 -17.63 -35.41 -2.57
CA THR A 177 -17.36 -36.14 -3.81
C THR A 177 -15.85 -36.16 -4.06
N GLU A 178 -15.30 -37.31 -4.43
CA GLU A 178 -13.89 -37.40 -4.83
C GLU A 178 -13.59 -36.65 -6.15
N ASN A 179 -14.63 -36.06 -6.77
CA ASN A 179 -14.51 -35.29 -8.00
C ASN A 179 -13.91 -33.91 -7.70
N ASP A 180 -12.89 -33.51 -8.49
CA ASP A 180 -12.28 -32.19 -8.42
C ASP A 180 -12.99 -31.22 -9.37
N ASP A 181 -14.31 -31.08 -9.23
CA ASP A 181 -15.10 -30.14 -10.01
C ASP A 181 -14.61 -28.69 -9.75
N ARG A 182 -14.50 -27.93 -10.84
CA ARG A 182 -13.98 -26.54 -10.89
C ARG A 182 -14.84 -25.72 -11.84
N PHE A 183 -16.07 -25.43 -11.41
CA PHE A 183 -17.04 -24.69 -12.24
C PHE A 183 -16.97 -23.19 -11.99
N ASP A 184 -16.90 -22.37 -13.04
CA ASP A 184 -17.05 -20.91 -12.91
C ASP A 184 -18.54 -20.54 -13.13
N TYR A 185 -19.30 -20.29 -12.06
CA TYR A 185 -20.73 -19.98 -12.15
C TYR A 185 -20.95 -18.51 -12.50
N LEU A 186 -21.38 -18.23 -13.73
CA LEU A 186 -21.53 -16.87 -14.22
C LEU A 186 -22.94 -16.31 -13.95
N ILE A 187 -22.98 -15.18 -13.27
CA ILE A 187 -24.17 -14.38 -12.96
C ILE A 187 -23.94 -13.00 -13.59
N THR A 188 -24.68 -12.66 -14.66
CA THR A 188 -24.43 -11.43 -15.42
C THR A 188 -25.69 -10.81 -16.02
N ALA A 189 -25.72 -9.48 -16.14
CA ALA A 189 -26.81 -8.78 -16.82
C ALA A 189 -26.62 -8.81 -18.36
N GLY A 190 -25.38 -8.88 -18.86
CA GLY A 190 -25.11 -8.86 -20.29
C GLY A 190 -23.90 -9.70 -20.69
N PHE A 191 -24.14 -10.76 -21.45
CA PHE A 191 -23.11 -11.63 -22.02
C PHE A 191 -23.09 -11.56 -23.55
N THR A 192 -21.92 -11.31 -24.15
CA THR A 192 -21.74 -11.45 -25.60
C THR A 192 -20.44 -12.13 -26.01
N LYS A 193 -20.49 -13.00 -27.02
CA LYS A 193 -19.28 -13.65 -27.56
C LYS A 193 -18.47 -12.74 -28.49
N LYS A 194 -19.12 -11.82 -29.22
CA LYS A 194 -18.46 -11.03 -30.28
C LYS A 194 -18.77 -9.54 -30.26
N GLY A 195 -19.90 -9.14 -29.69
CA GLY A 195 -20.30 -7.73 -29.61
C GLY A 195 -19.74 -7.02 -28.38
N GLU A 196 -20.23 -5.83 -28.13
CA GLU A 196 -19.92 -5.04 -26.93
C GLU A 196 -20.92 -5.32 -25.80
N SER A 197 -20.49 -5.19 -24.54
CA SER A 197 -21.37 -5.30 -23.37
C SER A 197 -21.31 -4.01 -22.56
N TYR A 198 -22.40 -3.23 -22.56
CA TYR A 198 -22.38 -1.91 -21.96
C TYR A 198 -23.67 -1.44 -21.29
N ASP A 199 -23.55 -0.51 -20.34
CA ASP A 199 -24.69 0.04 -19.59
C ASP A 199 -25.57 -1.02 -18.89
N ASN A 200 -25.07 -2.24 -18.66
CA ASN A 200 -25.81 -3.29 -17.96
C ASN A 200 -25.65 -3.16 -16.44
N THR A 201 -26.67 -3.55 -15.68
CA THR A 201 -26.67 -3.45 -14.21
C THR A 201 -27.07 -4.76 -13.55
N ILE A 202 -26.29 -5.22 -12.58
CA ILE A 202 -26.74 -6.18 -11.57
C ILE A 202 -27.08 -5.41 -10.30
N GLU A 203 -28.25 -5.67 -9.73
CA GLU A 203 -28.66 -5.17 -8.43
C GLU A 203 -29.00 -6.34 -7.50
N ILE A 204 -28.31 -6.40 -6.36
CA ILE A 204 -28.61 -7.32 -5.27
C ILE A 204 -29.31 -6.50 -4.17
N LYS A 205 -30.60 -6.79 -3.92
CA LYS A 205 -31.44 -6.06 -2.97
C LYS A 205 -31.32 -6.63 -1.56
N GLU A 206 -32.03 -6.01 -0.60
CA GLU A 206 -31.93 -6.24 0.85
C GLU A 206 -31.89 -7.71 1.28
N ASN A 207 -32.71 -8.57 0.67
CA ASN A 207 -32.77 -9.99 1.01
C ASN A 207 -32.11 -10.90 -0.06
N GLY A 208 -31.42 -10.30 -1.03
CA GLY A 208 -30.70 -11.01 -2.06
C GLY A 208 -29.44 -11.65 -1.49
N TYR A 209 -29.28 -12.95 -1.72
CA TYR A 209 -28.20 -13.72 -1.12
C TYR A 209 -27.50 -14.66 -2.13
N ILE A 210 -26.17 -14.59 -2.18
CA ILE A 210 -25.34 -15.45 -3.04
C ILE A 210 -24.46 -16.35 -2.17
N ASN A 211 -24.78 -17.65 -2.15
CA ASN A 211 -24.10 -18.70 -1.37
C ASN A 211 -23.67 -19.86 -2.29
N MET A 212 -22.65 -19.61 -3.10
CA MET A 212 -22.18 -20.50 -4.16
C MET A 212 -20.69 -20.79 -4.04
N GLY A 213 -20.29 -21.99 -4.47
CA GLY A 213 -18.90 -22.45 -4.54
C GLY A 213 -18.63 -23.76 -3.81
N VAL A 214 -19.66 -24.40 -3.22
CA VAL A 214 -19.51 -25.64 -2.43
C VAL A 214 -20.49 -26.73 -2.85
N GLU A 215 -20.11 -28.01 -2.71
CA GLU A 215 -20.97 -29.17 -3.00
C GLU A 215 -22.09 -29.32 -1.97
N ASN A 216 -21.89 -28.85 -0.74
CA ASN A 216 -22.91 -28.86 0.30
C ASN A 216 -22.56 -27.82 1.37
N THR A 217 -23.59 -27.27 2.03
CA THR A 217 -23.40 -26.19 3.00
C THR A 217 -22.88 -26.66 4.36
N TYR A 218 -22.85 -27.98 4.61
CA TYR A 218 -22.50 -28.54 5.91
C TYR A 218 -21.00 -28.77 6.08
N ALA A 219 -20.37 -29.38 5.08
CA ALA A 219 -18.94 -29.70 5.07
C ALA A 219 -18.11 -28.74 4.20
N LEU A 220 -18.77 -27.90 3.40
CA LEU A 220 -18.16 -26.89 2.52
C LEU A 220 -17.04 -27.38 1.58
N PRO A 221 -17.09 -28.60 0.99
CA PRO A 221 -16.12 -28.96 -0.04
C PRO A 221 -16.35 -28.09 -1.28
N LEU A 222 -15.30 -27.43 -1.78
CA LEU A 222 -15.40 -26.53 -2.93
C LEU A 222 -15.78 -27.28 -4.22
N ASN A 223 -16.74 -26.75 -4.99
CA ASN A 223 -17.14 -27.27 -6.31
C ASN A 223 -16.98 -26.27 -7.46
N GLY A 224 -16.61 -25.03 -7.17
CA GLY A 224 -16.51 -23.97 -8.17
C GLY A 224 -16.31 -22.60 -7.57
N ALA A 225 -16.33 -21.59 -8.44
CA ALA A 225 -16.20 -20.17 -8.15
C ALA A 225 -17.42 -19.42 -8.69
N PRO A 226 -18.11 -18.60 -7.89
CA PRO A 226 -19.11 -17.66 -8.40
C PRO A 226 -18.47 -16.42 -9.02
N TYR A 227 -19.01 -16.02 -10.18
CA TYR A 227 -18.64 -14.84 -10.95
C TYR A 227 -19.85 -13.91 -11.10
N VAL A 228 -19.90 -12.87 -10.27
CA VAL A 228 -20.92 -11.81 -10.37
C VAL A 228 -20.35 -10.69 -11.23
N VAL A 229 -20.83 -10.57 -12.47
CA VAL A 229 -20.20 -9.72 -13.51
C VAL A 229 -21.21 -8.80 -14.16
N GLY A 230 -21.08 -7.47 -13.99
CA GLY A 230 -22.02 -6.48 -14.55
C GLY A 230 -22.25 -6.67 -16.05
N GLY A 231 -21.16 -6.74 -16.82
CA GLY A 231 -21.17 -7.12 -18.23
C GLY A 231 -19.91 -7.87 -18.65
N ILE A 232 -20.04 -8.79 -19.59
CA ILE A 232 -18.95 -9.62 -20.10
C ILE A 232 -18.96 -9.69 -21.63
N SER A 233 -17.79 -9.52 -22.23
CA SER A 233 -17.57 -9.76 -23.66
C SER A 233 -16.32 -10.58 -23.92
N LEU A 234 -16.42 -11.57 -24.82
CA LEU A 234 -15.28 -12.41 -25.16
C LEU A 234 -14.37 -11.82 -26.25
N ALA A 235 -14.84 -10.83 -27.00
CA ALA A 235 -14.07 -10.22 -28.09
C ALA A 235 -14.33 -8.73 -28.31
N GLY A 236 -15.33 -8.14 -27.65
CA GLY A 236 -15.67 -6.72 -27.73
C GLY A 236 -15.36 -5.96 -26.44
N GLU A 237 -15.52 -4.64 -26.50
CA GLU A 237 -15.32 -3.78 -25.35
C GLU A 237 -16.42 -3.98 -24.30
N VAL A 238 -16.07 -3.70 -23.05
CA VAL A 238 -17.02 -3.76 -21.93
C VAL A 238 -16.97 -2.45 -21.16
N HIS A 239 -18.08 -1.70 -21.18
CA HIS A 239 -18.06 -0.36 -20.62
C HIS A 239 -19.35 0.09 -19.91
N ASN A 240 -19.21 0.98 -18.94
CA ASN A 240 -20.32 1.57 -18.17
C ASN A 240 -21.22 0.56 -17.41
N ASN A 241 -20.80 -0.69 -17.24
CA ASN A 241 -21.60 -1.68 -16.50
C ASN A 241 -21.50 -1.48 -14.99
N LYS A 242 -22.50 -1.94 -14.25
CA LYS A 242 -22.62 -1.74 -12.81
C LYS A 242 -22.95 -3.04 -12.07
N VAL A 243 -22.35 -3.22 -10.91
CA VAL A 243 -22.76 -4.21 -9.90
C VAL A 243 -23.02 -3.46 -8.59
N ILE A 244 -24.24 -3.58 -8.06
CA ILE A 244 -24.69 -2.82 -6.91
C ILE A 244 -25.21 -3.79 -5.84
N PHE A 245 -24.56 -3.78 -4.68
CA PHE A 245 -25.03 -4.46 -3.48
C PHE A 245 -25.72 -3.43 -2.58
N GLN A 246 -27.03 -3.59 -2.40
CA GLN A 246 -27.81 -2.73 -1.53
C GLN A 246 -27.65 -3.11 -0.06
N LYS A 247 -28.16 -2.25 0.82
CA LYS A 247 -28.14 -2.44 2.27
C LYS A 247 -28.69 -3.81 2.64
N ASP A 248 -28.03 -4.50 3.56
CA ASP A 248 -28.39 -5.83 4.10
C ASP A 248 -28.36 -7.00 3.11
N SER A 249 -28.08 -6.76 1.81
CA SER A 249 -27.72 -7.84 0.88
C SER A 249 -26.47 -8.58 1.35
N ALA A 250 -26.37 -9.87 1.03
CA ALA A 250 -25.31 -10.73 1.54
C ALA A 250 -24.64 -11.59 0.48
N ILE A 251 -23.37 -11.91 0.71
CA ILE A 251 -22.59 -12.79 -0.15
C ILE A 251 -21.61 -13.64 0.67
N ASP A 252 -21.50 -14.93 0.37
CA ASP A 252 -20.62 -15.86 1.12
C ASP A 252 -19.26 -16.02 0.45
N PHE A 253 -18.19 -15.91 1.24
CA PHE A 253 -16.86 -16.35 0.87
C PHE A 253 -16.55 -17.66 1.60
N HIS A 254 -16.35 -18.74 0.83
CA HIS A 254 -16.06 -20.06 1.37
C HIS A 254 -14.56 -20.26 1.62
N ALA A 255 -14.25 -21.17 2.55
CA ALA A 255 -12.88 -21.53 2.91
C ALA A 255 -12.02 -21.88 1.67
N SER A 256 -11.00 -21.07 1.41
CA SER A 256 -10.17 -21.19 0.20
C SER A 256 -9.04 -22.18 0.41
N LYS A 257 -8.79 -23.01 -0.60
CA LYS A 257 -7.57 -23.83 -0.64
C LYS A 257 -6.41 -22.95 -1.09
N PHE A 258 -5.24 -23.14 -0.49
CA PHE A 258 -4.04 -22.45 -0.93
C PHE A 258 -2.80 -23.31 -0.70
N THR A 259 -1.75 -22.99 -1.45
CA THR A 259 -0.39 -23.49 -1.22
C THR A 259 0.50 -22.34 -0.77
N GLN A 260 1.44 -22.61 0.13
CA GLN A 260 2.40 -21.61 0.59
C GLN A 260 3.70 -21.75 -0.19
N ILE A 261 4.08 -20.70 -0.92
CA ILE A 261 5.32 -20.65 -1.73
C ILE A 261 6.06 -19.37 -1.34
N ASN A 262 7.29 -19.50 -0.81
CA ASN A 262 8.11 -18.36 -0.37
C ASN A 262 7.34 -17.37 0.55
N ASN A 263 6.56 -17.88 1.50
CA ASN A 263 5.67 -17.10 2.38
C ASN A 263 4.52 -16.34 1.70
N ILE A 264 4.27 -16.58 0.41
CA ILE A 264 3.10 -16.08 -0.32
C ILE A 264 2.06 -17.20 -0.38
N ARG A 265 0.80 -16.88 -0.07
CA ARG A 265 -0.33 -17.81 -0.26
C ARG A 265 -0.77 -17.73 -1.71
N LYS A 266 -0.70 -18.84 -2.42
CA LYS A 266 -1.29 -19.00 -3.73
C LYS A 266 -2.61 -19.74 -3.57
N TYR A 267 -3.71 -19.03 -3.76
CA TYR A 267 -5.06 -19.59 -3.69
C TYR A 267 -5.35 -20.49 -4.91
N ASP A 268 -6.38 -21.32 -4.74
CA ASP A 268 -7.00 -22.16 -5.77
C ASP A 268 -8.17 -21.44 -6.41
N GLU A 269 -8.32 -21.54 -7.73
CA GLU A 269 -9.24 -20.74 -8.56
C GLU A 269 -10.71 -20.77 -8.18
N ARG A 270 -11.11 -21.68 -7.27
CA ARG A 270 -12.42 -21.74 -6.64
C ARG A 270 -12.58 -20.69 -5.52
N ILE A 271 -12.32 -19.43 -5.86
CA ILE A 271 -12.58 -18.25 -5.03
C ILE A 271 -13.66 -17.37 -5.67
N MET A 272 -14.24 -16.47 -4.90
CA MET A 272 -15.31 -15.62 -5.40
C MET A 272 -14.80 -14.42 -6.21
N HIS A 273 -15.54 -14.04 -7.26
CA HIS A 273 -15.27 -12.88 -8.09
C HIS A 273 -16.49 -11.94 -8.21
N ILE A 274 -16.30 -10.67 -7.86
CA ILE A 274 -17.26 -9.57 -8.09
C ILE A 274 -16.61 -8.59 -9.05
N ILE A 275 -17.24 -8.34 -10.21
CA ILE A 275 -16.61 -7.63 -11.31
C ILE A 275 -17.60 -6.65 -11.97
N GLY A 276 -17.24 -5.37 -12.08
CA GLY A 276 -18.05 -4.40 -12.82
C GLY A 276 -18.12 -4.73 -14.32
N GLY A 277 -16.97 -4.98 -14.95
CA GLY A 277 -16.89 -5.44 -16.34
C GLY A 277 -15.70 -6.36 -16.61
N LEU A 278 -15.92 -7.43 -17.40
CA LEU A 278 -14.91 -8.41 -17.79
C LEU A 278 -14.81 -8.52 -19.31
N SER A 279 -13.64 -8.21 -19.88
CA SER A 279 -13.38 -8.42 -21.30
C SER A 279 -12.24 -9.41 -21.52
N TYR A 280 -12.40 -10.26 -22.54
CA TYR A 280 -11.31 -11.05 -23.07
C TYR A 280 -10.74 -10.35 -24.30
N ASN A 281 -9.45 -10.03 -24.22
CA ASN A 281 -8.67 -9.36 -25.25
C ASN A 281 -9.06 -7.90 -25.58
N SER A 282 -10.18 -7.33 -25.13
CA SER A 282 -10.56 -5.94 -25.45
C SER A 282 -10.62 -5.06 -24.19
N ASP A 283 -10.78 -3.75 -24.38
CA ASP A 283 -10.71 -2.78 -23.28
C ASP A 283 -11.92 -2.87 -22.35
N VAL A 284 -11.70 -2.51 -21.08
CA VAL A 284 -12.75 -2.33 -20.06
C VAL A 284 -12.76 -0.89 -19.55
N LYS A 285 -13.89 -0.20 -19.69
CA LYS A 285 -13.96 1.25 -19.48
C LYS A 285 -15.14 1.67 -18.59
N ASN A 286 -14.91 2.55 -17.61
CA ASN A 286 -15.98 3.18 -16.81
C ASN A 286 -16.94 2.21 -16.08
N ASN A 287 -16.55 0.96 -15.84
CA ASN A 287 -17.39 0.02 -15.11
C ASN A 287 -17.33 0.31 -13.60
N LYS A 288 -18.37 -0.07 -12.86
CA LYS A 288 -18.51 0.30 -11.44
C LYS A 288 -18.99 -0.88 -10.58
N VAL A 289 -18.37 -1.04 -9.41
CA VAL A 289 -18.88 -1.89 -8.31
C VAL A 289 -19.22 -1.00 -7.11
N THR A 290 -20.36 -1.23 -6.46
CA THR A 290 -20.83 -0.42 -5.33
C THR A 290 -21.37 -1.29 -4.20
N PHE A 291 -20.92 -1.01 -2.97
CA PHE A 291 -21.42 -1.63 -1.73
C PHE A 291 -22.07 -0.57 -0.84
N ASN A 292 -23.38 -0.71 -0.60
CA ASN A 292 -24.21 0.23 0.15
C ASN A 292 -24.73 -0.36 1.46
N GLY A 293 -23.84 -0.78 2.37
CA GLY A 293 -24.22 -1.40 3.64
C GLY A 293 -24.54 -2.90 3.51
N SER A 294 -23.88 -3.57 2.57
CA SER A 294 -23.98 -5.02 2.37
C SER A 294 -23.09 -5.81 3.33
N LYS A 295 -23.27 -7.13 3.36
CA LYS A 295 -22.52 -8.06 4.21
C LYS A 295 -21.72 -9.06 3.38
N ILE A 296 -20.47 -9.26 3.75
CA ILE A 296 -19.66 -10.38 3.31
C ILE A 296 -19.62 -11.39 4.46
N ASN A 297 -20.14 -12.57 4.23
CA ASN A 297 -20.13 -13.64 5.21
C ASN A 297 -18.94 -14.55 4.94
N VAL A 298 -18.02 -14.65 5.89
CA VAL A 298 -17.04 -15.72 5.84
C VAL A 298 -17.73 -17.01 6.26
N HIS A 299 -17.84 -17.98 5.36
CA HIS A 299 -18.53 -19.23 5.62
C HIS A 299 -17.52 -20.32 6.02
N GLY A 300 -17.60 -20.69 7.29
CA GLY A 300 -16.71 -21.65 7.93
C GLY A 300 -17.36 -23.00 8.23
N PRO A 301 -16.62 -24.12 8.16
CA PRO A 301 -17.18 -25.43 8.48
C PRO A 301 -17.44 -25.58 9.99
N ALA A 302 -18.52 -26.27 10.33
CA ALA A 302 -19.04 -26.41 11.71
C ALA A 302 -18.07 -26.99 12.73
N PHE A 303 -17.12 -27.82 12.29
CA PHE A 303 -16.18 -28.53 13.16
C PHE A 303 -14.76 -27.94 13.14
N ALA A 304 -14.54 -26.82 12.46
CA ALA A 304 -13.26 -26.13 12.49
C ALA A 304 -13.21 -25.07 13.60
N TYR A 305 -12.00 -24.72 14.01
CA TYR A 305 -11.73 -23.61 14.93
C TYR A 305 -11.39 -22.30 14.21
N SER A 306 -11.07 -22.39 12.91
CA SER A 306 -10.75 -21.22 12.09
C SER A 306 -11.06 -21.47 10.62
N THR A 307 -11.15 -20.38 9.86
CA THR A 307 -11.31 -20.43 8.40
C THR A 307 -10.61 -19.24 7.74
N LEU A 308 -10.16 -19.43 6.51
CA LEU A 308 -9.60 -18.39 5.65
C LEU A 308 -10.33 -18.44 4.31
N ALA A 309 -10.96 -17.34 3.91
CA ALA A 309 -11.65 -17.22 2.64
C ALA A 309 -11.06 -16.06 1.84
N ALA A 310 -10.83 -16.25 0.55
CA ALA A 310 -10.29 -15.25 -0.37
C ALA A 310 -11.30 -14.87 -1.45
N ALA A 311 -11.24 -13.61 -1.90
CA ALA A 311 -12.10 -13.09 -2.95
C ALA A 311 -11.43 -11.98 -3.76
N HIS A 312 -11.87 -11.82 -5.01
CA HIS A 312 -11.48 -10.73 -5.88
C HIS A 312 -12.66 -9.79 -6.14
N ILE A 313 -12.43 -8.50 -5.96
CA ILE A 313 -13.41 -7.44 -6.20
C ILE A 313 -12.81 -6.44 -7.17
N VAL A 314 -13.46 -6.23 -8.31
CA VAL A 314 -12.82 -5.58 -9.46
C VAL A 314 -13.74 -4.58 -10.14
N GLY A 315 -13.31 -3.33 -10.31
CA GLY A 315 -14.07 -2.34 -11.09
C GLY A 315 -14.16 -2.77 -12.56
N GLY A 316 -13.02 -3.08 -13.17
CA GLY A 316 -12.97 -3.65 -14.52
C GLY A 316 -11.68 -4.45 -14.74
N ILE A 317 -11.80 -5.58 -15.44
CA ILE A 317 -10.67 -6.45 -15.76
C ILE A 317 -10.65 -6.85 -17.22
N CYS A 318 -9.46 -6.80 -17.84
CA CYS A 318 -9.23 -7.42 -19.13
C CYS A 318 -8.16 -8.52 -19.05
N THR A 319 -8.47 -9.68 -19.64
CA THR A 319 -7.59 -10.87 -19.61
C THR A 319 -7.32 -11.37 -21.04
N GLY A 320 -6.41 -10.69 -21.74
CA GLY A 320 -6.06 -10.99 -23.12
C GLY A 320 -4.70 -11.68 -23.28
N LYS A 321 -4.63 -12.74 -24.11
CA LYS A 321 -3.36 -13.28 -24.63
C LYS A 321 -2.94 -12.65 -25.96
N LEU A 322 -3.93 -12.32 -26.80
CA LEU A 322 -3.70 -12.04 -28.23
C LEU A 322 -3.28 -10.60 -28.47
N LYS A 323 -3.97 -9.64 -27.85
CA LYS A 323 -3.71 -8.20 -28.00
C LYS A 323 -3.66 -7.51 -26.63
N PRO A 324 -2.86 -6.44 -26.46
CA PRO A 324 -2.96 -5.59 -25.28
C PRO A 324 -4.38 -5.05 -25.14
N CYS A 325 -4.85 -4.95 -23.89
CA CYS A 325 -6.12 -4.38 -23.51
C CYS A 325 -5.94 -3.52 -22.26
N ASN A 326 -6.73 -2.46 -22.16
CA ASN A 326 -6.61 -1.46 -21.12
C ASN A 326 -7.78 -1.53 -20.14
N ALA A 327 -7.50 -1.22 -18.88
CA ALA A 327 -8.51 -0.98 -17.85
C ALA A 327 -8.55 0.52 -17.54
N ILE A 328 -9.60 1.20 -18.00
CA ILE A 328 -9.68 2.66 -18.04
C ILE A 328 -10.85 3.17 -17.18
N ASN A 329 -10.60 4.09 -16.25
CA ASN A 329 -11.62 4.82 -15.49
C ASN A 329 -12.65 3.95 -14.74
N ASN A 330 -12.32 2.70 -14.43
CA ASN A 330 -13.22 1.84 -13.66
C ASN A 330 -13.20 2.25 -12.18
N THR A 331 -14.29 2.01 -11.48
CA THR A 331 -14.49 2.50 -10.10
C THR A 331 -14.98 1.39 -9.17
N ILE A 332 -14.41 1.32 -7.96
CA ILE A 332 -15.01 0.63 -6.82
C ILE A 332 -15.42 1.68 -5.80
N GLU A 333 -16.65 1.60 -5.31
CA GLU A 333 -17.18 2.48 -4.27
C GLU A 333 -17.70 1.66 -3.09
N ILE A 334 -17.05 1.82 -1.94
CA ILE A 334 -17.42 1.17 -0.68
C ILE A 334 -18.05 2.24 0.22
N ASN A 335 -19.37 2.38 0.13
CA ASN A 335 -20.10 3.32 0.97
C ASN A 335 -20.26 2.79 2.39
N SER A 336 -20.52 1.49 2.53
CA SER A 336 -20.40 0.74 3.78
C SER A 336 -20.33 -0.75 3.44
N LEU A 337 -19.41 -1.49 4.06
CA LEU A 337 -19.23 -2.93 3.87
C LEU A 337 -18.88 -3.58 5.21
N ASN A 338 -19.64 -4.62 5.56
CA ASN A 338 -19.52 -5.31 6.84
C ASN A 338 -19.07 -6.76 6.64
N LEU A 339 -18.25 -7.26 7.55
CA LEU A 339 -17.94 -8.68 7.67
C LEU A 339 -18.95 -9.36 8.59
N ASP A 340 -19.27 -10.62 8.30
CA ASP A 340 -20.09 -11.51 9.13
C ASP A 340 -19.55 -12.95 9.10
N LEU A 341 -20.04 -13.80 10.00
CA LEU A 341 -19.67 -15.21 10.11
C LEU A 341 -20.88 -16.10 9.87
N ARG A 342 -20.74 -17.05 8.94
CA ARG A 342 -21.69 -18.15 8.80
C ARG A 342 -21.06 -19.48 9.17
N VAL A 343 -21.70 -20.22 10.06
CA VAL A 343 -21.36 -21.60 10.41
C VAL A 343 -22.63 -22.43 10.51
N ASP A 344 -22.69 -23.51 9.73
CA ASP A 344 -23.84 -24.41 9.62
C ASP A 344 -23.93 -25.39 10.81
N SER A 345 -23.97 -24.87 12.05
CA SER A 345 -24.12 -25.60 13.33
C SER A 345 -25.42 -25.25 14.07
N SER A 346 -25.92 -26.16 14.92
CA SER A 346 -27.15 -25.98 15.73
C SER A 346 -27.03 -24.89 16.81
N GLY A 347 -25.85 -24.30 17.00
CA GLY A 347 -25.58 -23.16 17.88
C GLY A 347 -24.46 -22.27 17.32
N THR A 348 -24.20 -21.16 18.00
CA THR A 348 -22.99 -20.37 17.76
C THR A 348 -21.77 -21.19 18.22
N PRO A 349 -20.69 -21.28 17.43
CA PRO A 349 -19.47 -21.96 17.86
C PRO A 349 -18.97 -21.42 19.20
N LEU A 350 -18.39 -22.29 20.03
CA LEU A 350 -17.77 -21.89 21.31
C LEU A 350 -16.54 -21.00 21.08
N ALA A 351 -15.75 -21.29 20.03
CA ALA A 351 -14.64 -20.49 19.57
C ALA A 351 -14.49 -20.59 18.05
N TYR A 352 -14.21 -19.48 17.38
CA TYR A 352 -14.03 -19.42 15.94
C TYR A 352 -13.23 -18.17 15.51
N ASP A 353 -12.16 -18.34 14.74
CA ASP A 353 -11.41 -17.24 14.15
C ASP A 353 -11.48 -17.29 12.62
N ALA A 354 -12.21 -16.36 12.01
CA ALA A 354 -12.42 -16.30 10.58
C ALA A 354 -11.68 -15.12 9.94
N ILE A 355 -11.05 -15.35 8.79
CA ILE A 355 -10.34 -14.31 8.06
C ILE A 355 -10.86 -14.21 6.62
N ALA A 356 -11.31 -13.02 6.25
CA ALA A 356 -11.59 -12.63 4.87
C ALA A 356 -10.33 -11.99 4.27
N ASN A 357 -9.79 -12.57 3.20
CA ASN A 357 -8.64 -12.05 2.46
C ASN A 357 -9.09 -11.50 1.11
N GLU A 358 -9.32 -10.19 1.05
CA GLU A 358 -9.99 -9.54 -0.08
C GLU A 358 -9.00 -8.70 -0.87
N ILE A 359 -8.99 -8.89 -2.19
CA ILE A 359 -8.17 -8.09 -3.10
C ILE A 359 -9.07 -7.23 -3.99
N PHE A 360 -8.90 -5.91 -3.87
CA PHE A 360 -9.65 -4.92 -4.62
C PHE A 360 -8.78 -4.33 -5.75
N TRP A 361 -9.23 -4.44 -6.99
CA TRP A 361 -8.61 -3.79 -8.15
C TRP A 361 -9.55 -2.76 -8.76
N GLY A 362 -9.19 -1.47 -8.73
CA GLY A 362 -9.93 -0.44 -9.45
C GLY A 362 -9.99 -0.78 -10.93
N GLY A 363 -8.83 -1.05 -11.54
CA GLY A 363 -8.72 -1.66 -12.86
C GLY A 363 -7.54 -2.62 -12.96
N ARG A 364 -7.74 -3.75 -13.63
CA ARG A 364 -6.70 -4.79 -13.82
C ARG A 364 -6.53 -5.18 -15.29
N THR A 365 -5.28 -5.30 -15.72
CA THR A 365 -4.93 -5.82 -17.05
C THR A 365 -3.73 -6.77 -16.99
N SER A 366 -3.82 -7.87 -17.76
CA SER A 366 -2.69 -8.77 -17.95
C SER A 366 -1.64 -8.22 -18.91
N ARG A 367 -2.05 -7.40 -19.87
CA ARG A 367 -1.17 -6.81 -20.90
C ARG A 367 -1.83 -5.54 -21.43
N GLY A 368 -1.18 -4.40 -21.30
CA GLY A 368 -1.75 -3.08 -21.54
C GLY A 368 -1.80 -2.26 -20.26
N ASN A 369 -2.56 -1.17 -20.25
CA ASN A 369 -2.44 -0.16 -19.20
C ASN A 369 -3.66 -0.10 -18.27
N ALA A 370 -3.42 0.21 -16.99
CA ALA A 370 -4.45 0.53 -16.01
C ALA A 370 -4.45 2.05 -15.76
N ILE A 371 -5.43 2.77 -16.33
CA ILE A 371 -5.42 4.23 -16.42
C ILE A 371 -6.64 4.83 -15.74
N GLY A 372 -6.43 5.80 -14.83
CA GLY A 372 -7.52 6.65 -14.33
C GLY A 372 -8.54 5.94 -13.44
N ASN A 373 -8.26 4.72 -12.98
CA ASN A 373 -9.17 3.94 -12.16
C ASN A 373 -9.24 4.48 -10.73
N LYS A 374 -10.36 4.21 -10.05
CA LYS A 374 -10.64 4.78 -8.72
C LYS A 374 -11.12 3.72 -7.74
N ILE A 375 -10.68 3.85 -6.50
CA ILE A 375 -11.26 3.16 -5.35
C ILE A 375 -11.63 4.23 -4.32
N ILE A 376 -12.89 4.24 -3.91
CA ILE A 376 -13.44 5.17 -2.92
C ILE A 376 -13.93 4.37 -1.73
N ILE A 377 -13.42 4.68 -0.54
CA ILE A 377 -13.69 3.97 0.72
C ILE A 377 -14.24 4.98 1.73
N ASN A 378 -15.54 4.92 1.98
CA ASN A 378 -16.22 5.77 2.95
C ASN A 378 -16.40 5.06 4.31
N ASP A 379 -16.63 3.75 4.29
CA ASP A 379 -16.77 2.94 5.52
C ASP A 379 -16.50 1.47 5.22
N LEU A 380 -15.60 0.85 5.99
CA LEU A 380 -15.20 -0.56 5.84
C LEU A 380 -14.95 -1.15 7.22
N GLN A 381 -15.80 -2.08 7.65
CA GLN A 381 -15.64 -2.77 8.92
C GLN A 381 -14.76 -4.00 8.74
N THR A 382 -13.51 -3.90 9.19
CA THR A 382 -12.51 -4.97 9.06
C THR A 382 -12.52 -5.95 10.22
N ILE A 383 -13.33 -5.73 11.26
CA ILE A 383 -13.58 -6.71 12.31
C ILE A 383 -15.04 -6.75 12.72
N LEU A 384 -15.58 -7.97 12.81
CA LEU A 384 -16.78 -8.28 13.56
C LEU A 384 -16.43 -9.21 14.73
N ALA A 385 -16.65 -8.76 15.96
CA ALA A 385 -16.56 -9.59 17.16
C ALA A 385 -17.97 -10.00 17.60
N LEU A 386 -18.30 -11.29 17.52
CA LEU A 386 -19.59 -11.82 17.97
C LEU A 386 -19.57 -12.11 19.49
N ASN A 387 -18.44 -12.60 20.00
CA ASN A 387 -18.15 -12.75 21.43
C ASN A 387 -16.62 -12.82 21.67
N ALA A 388 -16.17 -13.04 22.91
CA ALA A 388 -14.76 -13.09 23.27
C ALA A 388 -13.94 -14.17 22.53
N SER A 389 -14.59 -15.21 22.01
CA SER A 389 -13.95 -16.36 21.36
C SER A 389 -14.34 -16.51 19.88
N VAL A 390 -15.24 -15.66 19.36
CA VAL A 390 -15.74 -15.73 17.98
C VAL A 390 -15.60 -14.38 17.28
N LYS A 391 -14.77 -14.34 16.23
CA LYS A 391 -14.49 -13.12 15.46
C LYS A 391 -14.28 -13.38 13.98
N VAL A 392 -14.51 -12.34 13.18
CA VAL A 392 -14.18 -12.26 11.76
C VAL A 392 -13.28 -11.06 11.54
N SER A 393 -12.15 -11.27 10.88
CA SER A 393 -11.17 -10.22 10.57
C SER A 393 -10.94 -10.11 9.06
N GLY A 394 -10.78 -8.89 8.57
CA GLY A 394 -10.46 -8.58 7.17
C GLY A 394 -8.96 -8.31 7.00
N LEU A 395 -8.35 -9.01 6.06
CA LEU A 395 -7.08 -8.66 5.45
C LEU A 395 -7.39 -8.12 4.05
N VAL A 396 -7.09 -6.84 3.82
CA VAL A 396 -7.54 -6.15 2.60
C VAL A 396 -6.37 -5.51 1.87
N GLU A 397 -6.30 -5.78 0.57
CA GLU A 397 -5.36 -5.15 -0.35
C GLU A 397 -6.11 -4.35 -1.40
N PHE A 398 -5.72 -3.08 -1.57
CA PHE A 398 -6.28 -2.19 -2.57
C PHE A 398 -5.24 -1.84 -3.61
N TYR A 399 -5.63 -1.93 -4.88
CA TYR A 399 -4.82 -1.55 -6.02
C TYR A 399 -5.66 -0.62 -6.91
N GLY A 400 -5.32 0.66 -6.97
CA GLY A 400 -5.99 1.63 -7.84
C GLY A 400 -5.93 1.17 -9.29
N GLY A 401 -4.72 0.91 -9.80
CA GLY A 401 -4.48 0.25 -11.08
C GLY A 401 -3.44 -0.85 -10.99
N TYR A 402 -3.69 -1.97 -11.67
CA TYR A 402 -2.81 -3.14 -11.70
C TYR A 402 -2.52 -3.59 -13.14
N ALA A 403 -1.27 -3.51 -13.57
CA ALA A 403 -0.82 -3.93 -14.89
C ALA A 403 0.33 -4.94 -14.80
N ILE A 404 0.11 -6.18 -15.25
CA ILE A 404 1.17 -7.21 -15.26
C ILE A 404 2.22 -6.87 -16.32
N ASP A 405 1.81 -6.57 -17.53
CA ASP A 405 2.67 -6.15 -18.64
C ASP A 405 2.22 -4.80 -19.22
N GLY A 406 2.59 -3.70 -18.57
CA GLY A 406 2.20 -2.35 -18.96
C GLY A 406 2.35 -1.34 -17.85
N GLU A 407 1.63 -0.22 -17.97
CA GLU A 407 1.70 0.93 -17.06
C GLU A 407 0.45 1.05 -16.18
N ALA A 408 0.59 1.60 -14.98
CA ALA A 408 -0.53 1.92 -14.09
C ALA A 408 -0.49 3.42 -13.73
N ASN A 409 -1.20 4.24 -14.50
CA ASN A 409 -1.10 5.70 -14.42
C ASN A 409 -2.40 6.38 -14.00
N ASN A 410 -2.28 7.51 -13.31
CA ASN A 410 -3.39 8.40 -12.93
C ASN A 410 -4.49 7.73 -12.08
N ASN A 411 -4.18 6.63 -11.39
CA ASN A 411 -5.16 5.93 -10.56
C ASN A 411 -5.26 6.61 -9.19
N THR A 412 -6.43 6.52 -8.56
CA THR A 412 -6.71 7.20 -7.29
C THR A 412 -7.33 6.25 -6.27
N ILE A 413 -6.80 6.26 -5.05
CA ILE A 413 -7.47 5.69 -3.88
C ILE A 413 -7.82 6.84 -2.95
N GLU A 414 -9.09 6.95 -2.59
CA GLU A 414 -9.59 7.91 -1.61
C GLU A 414 -10.25 7.16 -0.44
N ALA A 415 -9.72 7.37 0.76
CA ALA A 415 -10.26 6.81 1.99
C ALA A 415 -10.69 7.95 2.92
N ASN A 416 -11.99 8.04 3.18
CA ASN A 416 -12.60 9.00 4.08
C ASN A 416 -13.48 8.23 5.07
N LEU A 417 -12.83 7.59 6.03
CA LEU A 417 -13.45 6.59 6.88
C LEU A 417 -14.37 7.25 7.93
N GLN A 418 -15.63 6.84 7.95
CA GLN A 418 -16.56 7.20 9.03
C GLN A 418 -16.21 6.50 10.34
N HIS A 419 -15.68 5.28 10.27
CA HIS A 419 -15.22 4.50 11.40
C HIS A 419 -13.78 4.02 11.19
N SER A 420 -12.98 4.02 12.25
CA SER A 420 -11.63 3.45 12.22
C SER A 420 -11.66 1.97 11.87
N ILE A 421 -10.69 1.54 11.06
CA ILE A 421 -10.37 0.13 10.83
C ILE A 421 -9.95 -0.48 12.16
N LYS A 422 -10.54 -1.63 12.48
CA LYS A 422 -10.21 -2.41 13.67
C LYS A 422 -9.31 -3.56 13.27
N ALA A 423 -8.38 -3.95 14.13
CA ALA A 423 -7.68 -5.23 13.99
C ALA A 423 -7.47 -5.90 15.36
N HIS A 424 -7.13 -7.19 15.35
CA HIS A 424 -7.07 -8.04 16.53
C HIS A 424 -6.02 -9.13 16.31
N GLU A 425 -5.49 -9.71 17.38
CA GLU A 425 -4.72 -10.95 17.30
C GLU A 425 -5.52 -12.00 16.52
N ASN A 426 -4.89 -12.70 15.57
CA ASN A 426 -5.53 -13.73 14.77
C ASN A 426 -4.54 -14.87 14.48
N PHE A 427 -5.03 -16.02 14.00
CA PHE A 427 -4.18 -17.21 13.78
C PHE A 427 -3.11 -17.06 12.70
N LEU A 428 -3.16 -16.00 11.87
CA LEU A 428 -2.08 -15.69 10.93
C LEU A 428 -0.95 -14.89 11.57
N GLY A 429 -1.15 -14.38 12.79
CA GLY A 429 -0.17 -13.58 13.50
C GLY A 429 0.16 -12.26 12.82
N LYS A 430 -0.75 -11.70 12.01
CA LYS A 430 -0.56 -10.39 11.39
C LYS A 430 -1.88 -9.72 11.01
N ASN A 431 -1.90 -8.40 11.09
CA ASN A 431 -2.91 -7.52 10.50
C ASN A 431 -2.24 -6.67 9.43
N GLU A 432 -2.78 -6.70 8.21
CA GLU A 432 -2.16 -6.07 7.06
C GLU A 432 -3.19 -5.26 6.26
N PHE A 433 -2.89 -3.98 6.09
CA PHE A 433 -3.67 -3.04 5.28
C PHE A 433 -2.75 -2.39 4.26
N THR A 434 -2.90 -2.78 3.00
CA THR A 434 -1.98 -2.36 1.93
C THR A 434 -2.71 -1.67 0.80
N LEU A 435 -2.27 -0.46 0.45
CA LEU A 435 -2.85 0.36 -0.62
C LEU A 435 -1.78 0.70 -1.65
N TYR A 436 -1.98 0.25 -2.90
CA TYR A 436 -1.16 0.60 -4.06
C TYR A 436 -1.93 1.54 -4.99
N GLY A 437 -1.41 2.74 -5.24
CA GLY A 437 -1.97 3.65 -6.25
C GLY A 437 -1.86 3.03 -7.65
N GLY A 438 -0.64 2.77 -8.09
CA GLY A 438 -0.35 2.03 -9.32
C GLY A 438 0.69 0.92 -9.09
N TYR A 439 0.36 -0.30 -9.55
CA TYR A 439 1.25 -1.46 -9.53
C TYR A 439 1.46 -1.96 -10.96
N ALA A 440 2.70 -1.87 -11.46
CA ALA A 440 2.98 -2.04 -12.89
C ALA A 440 4.38 -2.58 -13.18
N THR A 441 4.66 -2.97 -14.43
CA THR A 441 6.02 -3.33 -14.87
C THR A 441 6.72 -2.23 -15.67
N LYS A 442 5.99 -1.40 -16.42
CA LYS A 442 6.58 -0.43 -17.37
C LYS A 442 6.47 1.04 -16.94
N GLY A 443 5.79 1.34 -15.84
CA GLY A 443 5.64 2.71 -15.34
C GLY A 443 4.42 2.86 -14.42
N ALA A 444 4.50 3.80 -13.48
CA ALA A 444 3.42 4.11 -12.55
C ALA A 444 3.44 5.59 -12.15
N SER A 445 2.86 6.45 -13.00
CA SER A 445 2.91 7.91 -12.86
C SER A 445 1.54 8.53 -12.61
N GLY A 446 1.51 9.65 -11.88
CA GLY A 446 0.29 10.43 -11.62
C GLY A 446 -0.69 9.78 -10.65
N ASN A 447 -0.31 8.71 -9.95
CA ASN A 447 -1.20 8.02 -9.02
C ASN A 447 -1.33 8.81 -7.71
N SER A 448 -2.50 8.71 -7.06
CA SER A 448 -2.74 9.37 -5.78
C SER A 448 -3.40 8.49 -4.74
N ILE A 449 -2.97 8.65 -3.48
CA ILE A 449 -3.60 8.06 -2.30
C ILE A 449 -3.93 9.20 -1.35
N ASN A 450 -5.21 9.36 -1.03
CA ASN A 450 -5.70 10.39 -0.12
C ASN A 450 -6.43 9.74 1.04
N ILE A 451 -5.97 9.98 2.28
CA ILE A 451 -6.59 9.42 3.48
C ILE A 451 -6.93 10.56 4.46
N ARG A 452 -8.17 10.55 4.96
CA ARG A 452 -8.68 11.50 5.95
C ARG A 452 -9.39 10.77 7.08
N HIS A 453 -9.31 11.35 8.28
CA HIS A 453 -9.86 10.82 9.53
C HIS A 453 -9.13 9.57 10.02
N ASN A 454 -9.46 9.10 11.23
CA ASN A 454 -8.72 8.04 11.91
C ASN A 454 -8.74 6.74 11.09
N LEU A 455 -7.54 6.26 10.77
CA LEU A 455 -7.36 5.05 9.98
C LEU A 455 -7.56 3.81 10.84
N THR A 456 -6.98 3.75 12.05
CA THR A 456 -7.15 2.63 12.99
C THR A 456 -7.61 3.08 14.37
N SER A 457 -8.07 2.13 15.21
CA SER A 457 -8.40 2.40 16.62
C SER A 457 -7.13 2.51 17.48
N GLU A 458 -7.18 3.29 18.57
CA GLU A 458 -6.01 3.52 19.43
C GLU A 458 -5.56 2.28 20.21
N ASP A 459 -6.50 1.41 20.59
CA ASP A 459 -6.24 0.16 21.31
C ASP A 459 -6.29 -1.03 20.35
N MET A 460 -5.12 -1.62 20.04
CA MET A 460 -5.02 -2.81 19.20
C MET A 460 -4.00 -3.80 19.78
N PRO A 461 -4.33 -5.11 19.85
CA PRO A 461 -3.41 -6.17 20.26
C PRO A 461 -2.13 -6.16 19.40
N GLU A 462 -0.96 -6.32 20.02
CA GLU A 462 0.32 -6.09 19.36
C GLU A 462 0.87 -7.34 18.65
N ASN A 463 1.15 -7.24 17.35
CA ASN A 463 2.03 -8.20 16.66
C ASN A 463 3.18 -7.49 15.92
N HIS A 464 4.38 -8.08 15.96
CA HIS A 464 5.55 -7.57 15.24
C HIS A 464 5.39 -7.57 13.71
N GLN A 465 4.43 -8.33 13.18
CA GLN A 465 4.15 -8.40 11.73
C GLN A 465 3.05 -7.43 11.27
N ASP A 466 2.39 -6.71 12.18
CA ASP A 466 1.33 -5.77 11.80
C ASP A 466 1.90 -4.58 11.01
N ARG A 467 1.22 -4.21 9.92
CA ARG A 467 1.63 -3.05 9.11
C ARG A 467 0.48 -2.38 8.39
N ILE A 468 0.58 -1.05 8.27
CA ILE A 468 -0.14 -0.28 7.26
C ILE A 468 0.87 0.18 6.22
N GLN A 469 0.65 -0.18 4.96
CA GLN A 469 1.56 0.14 3.86
C GLN A 469 0.83 0.90 2.76
N LEU A 470 1.33 2.09 2.44
CA LEU A 470 0.81 2.94 1.37
C LEU A 470 1.89 3.15 0.31
N VAL A 471 1.59 2.80 -0.93
CA VAL A 471 2.55 2.86 -2.04
C VAL A 471 1.87 3.51 -3.24
N ALA A 472 2.18 4.78 -3.53
CA ALA A 472 1.55 5.43 -4.67
C ALA A 472 2.00 4.83 -6.02
N ALA A 473 3.27 4.41 -6.12
CA ALA A 473 3.81 3.75 -7.30
C ALA A 473 4.77 2.60 -6.95
N ASN A 474 4.53 1.44 -7.56
CA ASN A 474 5.44 0.29 -7.56
C ASN A 474 5.64 -0.17 -9.01
N THR A 475 6.84 0.00 -9.56
CA THR A 475 7.17 -0.42 -10.93
C THR A 475 8.53 -1.09 -11.05
N LYS A 476 8.67 -2.00 -12.01
CA LYS A 476 9.92 -2.71 -12.31
C LYS A 476 10.92 -1.80 -13.04
N GLN A 477 10.42 -0.95 -13.93
CA GLN A 477 11.19 -0.01 -14.74
C GLN A 477 10.27 1.14 -15.20
N GLY A 478 10.80 2.08 -15.97
CA GLY A 478 10.06 3.20 -16.51
C GLY A 478 9.86 4.33 -15.50
N GLN A 479 8.92 5.22 -15.80
CA GLN A 479 8.70 6.45 -15.05
C GLN A 479 7.72 6.25 -13.87
N ALA A 480 8.04 6.87 -12.73
CA ALA A 480 7.17 6.99 -11.58
C ALA A 480 7.07 8.46 -11.13
N ASN A 481 6.51 9.30 -12.00
CA ASN A 481 6.47 10.75 -11.84
C ASN A 481 5.13 11.22 -11.29
N ASN A 482 5.12 12.38 -10.62
CA ASN A 482 3.90 13.09 -10.20
C ASN A 482 2.96 12.29 -9.27
N ASN A 483 3.46 11.27 -8.55
CA ASN A 483 2.67 10.52 -7.59
C ASN A 483 2.50 11.29 -6.29
N LYS A 484 1.33 11.15 -5.64
CA LYS A 484 0.96 11.94 -4.46
C LYS A 484 0.37 11.08 -3.36
N ILE A 485 0.86 11.26 -2.14
CA ILE A 485 0.23 10.72 -0.94
C ILE A 485 -0.12 11.89 -0.02
N ASN A 486 -1.41 12.06 0.27
CA ASN A 486 -1.90 13.08 1.19
C ASN A 486 -2.63 12.43 2.36
N ILE A 487 -2.19 12.71 3.57
CA ILE A 487 -2.73 12.13 4.79
C ILE A 487 -3.01 13.25 5.77
N SER A 488 -4.22 13.30 6.32
CA SER A 488 -4.59 14.33 7.29
C SER A 488 -5.51 13.83 8.38
N ASN A 489 -5.28 14.30 9.61
CA ASN A 489 -6.11 14.05 10.79
C ASN A 489 -6.22 12.56 11.11
N ILE A 490 -5.08 11.90 11.31
CA ILE A 490 -5.02 10.44 11.53
C ILE A 490 -4.35 10.12 12.84
N ASN A 491 -4.97 9.25 13.63
CA ASN A 491 -4.29 8.44 14.63
C ASN A 491 -4.19 6.97 14.18
N THR A 492 -3.04 6.33 14.38
CA THR A 492 -2.85 4.90 14.10
C THR A 492 -2.07 4.18 15.19
N ALA A 493 -2.58 3.02 15.61
CA ALA A 493 -1.89 2.12 16.55
C ALA A 493 -0.85 1.21 15.87
N LEU A 494 -0.89 1.11 14.54
CA LEU A 494 -0.01 0.25 13.74
C LEU A 494 1.16 1.01 13.14
N PRO A 495 2.32 0.36 12.89
CA PRO A 495 3.43 0.98 12.19
C PRO A 495 3.02 1.43 10.78
N PHE A 496 3.49 2.60 10.37
CA PHE A 496 3.04 3.23 9.14
C PHE A 496 4.19 3.36 8.14
N TYR A 497 4.05 2.70 6.99
CA TYR A 497 5.04 2.70 5.93
C TYR A 497 4.46 3.39 4.69
N ILE A 498 5.09 4.47 4.25
CA ILE A 498 4.58 5.37 3.23
C ILE A 498 5.64 5.52 2.13
N TYR A 499 5.28 5.16 0.91
CA TYR A 499 6.14 5.21 -0.26
C TYR A 499 5.46 5.97 -1.38
N ALA A 500 6.00 7.13 -1.79
CA ALA A 500 5.51 7.73 -3.03
C ALA A 500 5.94 6.86 -4.23
N VAL A 501 7.15 6.32 -4.16
CA VAL A 501 7.69 5.33 -5.10
C VAL A 501 8.47 4.29 -4.30
N GLU A 502 8.10 3.02 -4.44
CA GLU A 502 8.76 1.90 -3.78
C GLU A 502 9.50 1.05 -4.83
N LYS A 503 10.69 0.55 -4.47
CA LYS A 503 11.35 -0.50 -5.26
C LYS A 503 10.47 -1.74 -5.37
N ARG A 504 10.62 -2.48 -6.46
CA ARG A 504 9.94 -3.75 -6.67
C ARG A 504 10.87 -4.92 -6.39
N MET A 505 10.43 -5.84 -5.53
CA MET A 505 11.14 -7.09 -5.27
C MET A 505 10.59 -8.21 -6.16
N MET A 506 11.43 -8.80 -7.00
CA MET A 506 11.07 -9.97 -7.82
C MET A 506 12.24 -10.95 -7.89
N GLN A 507 11.98 -12.24 -7.63
CA GLN A 507 13.02 -13.29 -7.66
C GLN A 507 14.27 -12.95 -6.82
N ASN A 508 14.07 -12.39 -5.62
CA ASN A 508 15.15 -11.89 -4.75
C ASN A 508 16.05 -10.80 -5.38
N GLN A 509 15.59 -10.16 -6.46
CA GLN A 509 16.24 -9.02 -7.09
C GLN A 509 15.43 -7.74 -6.86
N LYS A 510 16.15 -6.63 -6.74
CA LYS A 510 15.62 -5.28 -6.57
C LYS A 510 15.51 -4.60 -7.93
N TYR A 511 14.34 -4.08 -8.20
CA TYR A 511 14.04 -3.29 -9.39
C TYR A 511 13.61 -1.90 -8.96
N TYR A 512 14.06 -0.88 -9.68
CA TYR A 512 13.80 0.52 -9.38
C TYR A 512 13.22 1.19 -10.62
N ALA A 513 12.30 2.14 -10.42
CA ALA A 513 11.89 3.04 -11.50
C ALA A 513 13.11 3.79 -12.06
N ASP A 514 13.14 4.01 -13.37
CA ASP A 514 14.25 4.71 -14.05
C ASP A 514 14.32 6.17 -13.58
N SER A 515 13.15 6.77 -13.33
CA SER A 515 13.06 8.13 -12.80
C SER A 515 11.82 8.31 -11.93
N ALA A 516 11.96 9.16 -10.93
CA ALA A 516 10.86 9.67 -10.13
C ALA A 516 11.03 11.19 -9.96
N ASP A 517 10.20 11.93 -10.70
CA ASP A 517 10.16 13.38 -10.72
C ASP A 517 8.86 13.92 -10.12
N SER A 518 8.97 14.99 -9.33
CA SER A 518 7.83 15.76 -8.83
C SER A 518 6.83 14.94 -7.98
N ASN A 519 7.29 13.88 -7.30
CA ASN A 519 6.44 13.11 -6.37
C ASN A 519 6.32 13.81 -5.02
N SER A 520 5.23 13.58 -4.30
CA SER A 520 4.98 14.23 -3.00
C SER A 520 4.36 13.31 -1.95
N ILE A 521 4.85 13.44 -0.72
CA ILE A 521 4.22 12.90 0.51
C ILE A 521 3.90 14.09 1.41
N VAL A 522 2.64 14.22 1.82
CA VAL A 522 2.17 15.30 2.70
C VAL A 522 1.41 14.70 3.88
N LEU A 523 1.95 14.88 5.08
CA LEU A 523 1.32 14.46 6.34
C LEU A 523 0.94 15.68 7.18
N ARG A 524 -0.32 15.77 7.60
CA ARG A 524 -0.84 16.83 8.46
C ARG A 524 -1.58 16.25 9.65
N ASP A 525 -1.18 16.61 10.86
CA ASP A 525 -1.87 16.17 12.08
C ASP A 525 -1.97 14.62 12.12
N VAL A 526 -0.81 13.97 11.99
CA VAL A 526 -0.68 12.50 11.94
C VAL A 526 0.04 12.01 13.19
N LYS A 527 -0.59 11.14 13.94
CA LYS A 527 0.00 10.45 15.09
C LYS A 527 0.08 8.96 14.79
N SER A 528 1.29 8.43 14.83
CA SER A 528 1.55 6.99 14.80
C SER A 528 2.04 6.59 16.18
N SER A 529 1.38 5.62 16.81
CA SER A 529 1.80 5.04 18.10
C SER A 529 3.09 4.22 17.98
N LYS A 530 3.53 3.95 16.75
CA LYS A 530 4.70 3.15 16.37
C LYS A 530 5.52 3.89 15.31
N ALA A 531 6.60 3.25 14.84
CA ALA A 531 7.47 3.79 13.81
C ALA A 531 6.71 4.28 12.56
N LEU A 532 7.14 5.43 12.05
CA LEU A 532 6.62 6.08 10.85
C LEU A 532 7.75 6.24 9.83
N ASN A 533 7.53 5.73 8.63
CA ASN A 533 8.49 5.75 7.54
C ASN A 533 7.89 6.42 6.29
N SER A 534 8.52 7.49 5.80
CA SER A 534 8.20 8.09 4.50
C SER A 534 9.40 8.01 3.57
N VAL A 535 9.23 7.34 2.42
CA VAL A 535 10.33 7.02 1.51
C VAL A 535 9.96 7.28 0.04
N ILE A 536 10.95 7.72 -0.75
CA ILE A 536 10.86 7.79 -2.21
C ILE A 536 12.13 7.15 -2.80
N GLU A 537 11.99 6.15 -3.66
CA GLU A 537 13.10 5.35 -4.21
C GLU A 537 13.06 5.26 -5.75
N ALA A 538 14.20 5.46 -6.43
CA ALA A 538 14.34 5.27 -7.89
C ALA A 538 15.83 5.20 -8.31
N GLN A 539 16.12 5.04 -9.61
CA GLN A 539 17.49 5.26 -10.13
C GLN A 539 17.86 6.74 -10.06
N THR A 540 16.98 7.62 -10.55
CA THR A 540 17.14 9.09 -10.50
C THR A 540 15.94 9.75 -9.83
N LEU A 541 16.19 10.70 -8.91
CA LEU A 541 15.17 11.45 -8.16
C LEU A 541 15.33 12.95 -8.33
N THR A 542 14.31 13.61 -8.90
CA THR A 542 14.31 15.05 -9.14
C THR A 542 13.05 15.72 -8.59
N ASN A 543 13.16 16.90 -7.97
CA ASN A 543 12.00 17.73 -7.56
C ASN A 543 10.98 17.05 -6.62
N ASN A 544 11.37 15.98 -5.91
CA ASN A 544 10.44 15.29 -5.01
C ASN A 544 10.33 16.01 -3.66
N ALA A 545 9.19 15.87 -2.98
CA ALA A 545 8.94 16.56 -1.73
C ALA A 545 8.31 15.66 -0.65
N ILE A 546 8.84 15.71 0.57
CA ILE A 546 8.20 15.15 1.78
C ILE A 546 7.92 16.29 2.76
N ASN A 547 6.66 16.49 3.12
CA ASN A 547 6.22 17.60 3.97
C ASN A 547 5.42 17.09 5.18
N TYR A 548 5.89 17.38 6.39
CA TYR A 548 5.18 17.10 7.64
C TYR A 548 4.76 18.40 8.33
N ASN A 549 3.57 18.41 8.92
CA ASN A 549 3.08 19.46 9.80
C ASN A 549 2.25 18.85 10.93
N GLY A 550 2.74 18.89 12.16
CA GLY A 550 2.06 18.29 13.31
C GLY A 550 2.10 16.76 13.25
N VAL A 551 3.29 16.16 13.16
CA VAL A 551 3.46 14.71 13.01
C VAL A 551 4.15 14.12 14.23
N GLN A 552 3.65 12.99 14.73
CA GLN A 552 4.21 12.30 15.88
C GLN A 552 4.44 10.82 15.56
N SER A 553 5.66 10.34 15.80
CA SER A 553 6.04 8.92 15.76
C SER A 553 6.41 8.47 17.17
N ILE A 554 5.51 7.77 17.83
CA ILE A 554 5.75 7.20 19.16
C ILE A 554 6.39 5.81 18.94
N SER A 555 7.17 5.32 19.89
CA SER A 555 7.69 3.96 19.87
C SER A 555 7.19 3.24 21.11
N SER A 556 6.34 2.24 20.95
CA SER A 556 6.01 1.28 22.03
C SER A 556 7.13 0.24 22.17
N ILE A 557 7.14 -0.50 23.29
CA ILE A 557 8.16 -1.52 23.60
C ILE A 557 8.27 -2.58 22.49
N SER A 558 7.15 -2.96 21.85
CA SER A 558 7.13 -3.94 20.75
C SER A 558 7.73 -3.46 19.42
N SER A 559 8.08 -2.16 19.34
CA SER A 559 8.62 -1.52 18.14
C SER A 559 10.00 -0.87 18.34
N THR A 560 10.68 -1.13 19.46
CA THR A 560 12.00 -0.54 19.81
C THR A 560 13.11 -0.83 18.80
N PHE A 561 12.91 -1.80 17.91
CA PHE A 561 13.85 -2.15 16.84
C PHE A 561 13.49 -1.53 15.48
N ILE A 562 12.35 -0.85 15.36
CA ILE A 562 11.89 -0.24 14.11
C ILE A 562 12.24 1.25 14.12
N ALA A 563 13.04 1.66 13.15
CA ALA A 563 13.43 3.05 12.96
C ALA A 563 12.28 3.93 12.44
N SER A 564 12.30 5.21 12.81
CA SER A 564 11.53 6.25 12.10
C SER A 564 12.42 6.90 11.05
N LYS A 565 12.01 6.83 9.77
CA LYS A 565 12.83 7.28 8.64
C LYS A 565 12.07 8.26 7.75
N VAL A 566 12.75 9.33 7.34
CA VAL A 566 12.35 10.15 6.20
C VAL A 566 13.47 10.09 5.18
N SER A 567 13.20 9.54 3.99
CA SER A 567 14.28 9.34 3.03
C SER A 567 13.89 9.48 1.56
N ILE A 568 14.79 10.07 0.79
CA ILE A 568 14.74 10.16 -0.67
C ILE A 568 16.02 9.49 -1.16
N ARG A 569 15.92 8.36 -1.87
CA ARG A 569 17.05 7.46 -2.15
C ARG A 569 17.16 7.11 -3.63
N ALA A 570 18.20 7.61 -4.25
CA ALA A 570 18.55 7.30 -5.63
C ALA A 570 19.80 6.42 -5.71
N ASN A 571 19.80 5.44 -6.62
CA ASN A 571 21.00 4.65 -6.93
C ASN A 571 22.00 5.41 -7.80
N GLU A 572 21.58 6.50 -8.44
CA GLU A 572 22.45 7.33 -9.28
C GLU A 572 22.45 8.78 -8.81
N LEU A 573 21.38 9.52 -9.13
CA LEU A 573 21.30 10.98 -8.96
C LEU A 573 20.12 11.39 -8.08
N SER A 574 20.37 12.28 -7.13
CA SER A 574 19.33 12.95 -6.33
C SER A 574 19.48 14.47 -6.40
N ASN A 575 18.54 15.14 -7.09
CA ASN A 575 18.64 16.55 -7.45
C ASN A 575 17.40 17.37 -7.06
N ASN A 576 17.61 18.52 -6.41
CA ASN A 576 16.56 19.51 -6.12
C ASN A 576 15.34 18.94 -5.34
N ASN A 577 15.57 17.95 -4.47
CA ASN A 577 14.52 17.39 -3.62
C ASN A 577 14.34 18.20 -2.34
N LEU A 578 13.16 18.13 -1.74
CA LEU A 578 12.78 18.86 -0.53
C LEU A 578 12.28 17.91 0.56
N VAL A 579 12.89 17.99 1.74
CA VAL A 579 12.32 17.45 2.98
C VAL A 579 12.01 18.63 3.89
N ASN A 580 10.75 18.78 4.29
CA ASN A 580 10.31 19.86 5.17
C ASN A 580 9.49 19.31 6.31
N LEU A 581 10.09 19.22 7.49
CA LEU A 581 9.45 18.71 8.70
C LEU A 581 9.18 19.87 9.65
N LYS A 582 7.90 20.07 9.98
CA LYS A 582 7.45 21.10 10.91
C LYS A 582 6.62 20.48 12.03
N ASP A 583 6.90 20.89 13.27
CA ASP A 583 6.17 20.44 14.46
C ASP A 583 6.16 18.89 14.51
N TYR A 584 7.36 18.29 14.45
CA TYR A 584 7.54 16.85 14.35
C TYR A 584 8.26 16.29 15.58
N SER A 585 7.75 15.19 16.12
CA SER A 585 8.40 14.47 17.22
C SER A 585 8.54 12.99 16.96
N SER A 586 9.65 12.41 17.38
CA SER A 586 9.90 10.96 17.31
C SER A 586 10.55 10.42 18.57
N ALA A 587 10.09 9.25 19.02
CA ALA A 587 10.67 8.49 20.13
C ALA A 587 11.31 7.16 19.67
N ALA A 588 11.57 6.99 18.37
CA ALA A 588 12.19 5.76 17.85
C ALA A 588 13.66 5.63 18.28
N ARG A 589 14.14 4.38 18.41
CA ARG A 589 15.56 4.08 18.68
C ARG A 589 16.46 4.67 17.60
N GLU A 590 16.05 4.56 16.34
CA GLU A 590 16.75 5.11 15.19
C GLU A 590 15.90 6.18 14.50
N ASN A 591 16.50 7.35 14.31
CA ASN A 591 15.90 8.53 13.70
C ASN A 591 16.77 8.94 12.50
N ILE A 592 16.34 8.59 11.29
CA ILE A 592 17.16 8.72 10.07
C ILE A 592 16.47 9.65 9.07
N TYR A 593 17.10 10.78 8.77
CA TYR A 593 16.61 11.81 7.85
C TYR A 593 17.66 12.06 6.78
N VAL A 594 17.48 11.47 5.59
CA VAL A 594 18.54 11.38 4.58
C VAL A 594 17.99 11.57 3.17
N ILE A 595 18.61 12.49 2.41
CA ILE A 595 18.50 12.55 0.96
C ILE A 595 19.79 11.96 0.36
N ARG A 596 19.67 10.91 -0.44
CA ARG A 596 20.79 10.09 -0.95
C ARG A 596 20.73 9.97 -2.47
N GLY A 597 21.90 10.06 -3.10
CA GLY A 597 22.17 9.67 -4.48
C GLY A 597 23.56 9.04 -4.53
N ASP A 598 23.67 7.74 -4.85
CA ASP A 598 24.94 7.03 -4.66
C ASP A 598 26.09 7.66 -5.44
N LYS A 599 25.82 8.16 -6.66
CA LYS A 599 26.82 8.85 -7.49
C LYS A 599 26.88 10.34 -7.20
N GLU A 600 25.73 10.99 -7.21
CA GLU A 600 25.68 12.45 -7.08
C GLU A 600 24.41 12.91 -6.36
N VAL A 601 24.58 13.87 -5.46
CA VAL A 601 23.49 14.46 -4.67
C VAL A 601 23.68 15.97 -4.57
N MET A 602 22.75 16.72 -5.17
CA MET A 602 22.91 18.17 -5.33
C MET A 602 21.64 18.99 -5.24
N TYR A 603 21.80 20.25 -4.84
CA TYR A 603 20.72 21.25 -4.74
C TYR A 603 19.53 20.84 -3.85
N ASN A 604 19.69 19.82 -3.01
CA ASN A 604 18.62 19.35 -2.15
C ASN A 604 18.46 20.25 -0.92
N LYS A 605 17.25 20.30 -0.39
CA LYS A 605 16.88 21.13 0.75
C LYS A 605 16.23 20.28 1.82
N MET A 606 16.74 20.38 3.05
CA MET A 606 16.14 19.80 4.24
C MET A 606 15.88 20.89 5.27
N TYR A 607 14.61 21.09 5.60
CA TYR A 607 14.15 22.08 6.55
C TYR A 607 13.51 21.36 7.74
N LEU A 608 14.02 21.64 8.93
CA LEU A 608 13.60 21.05 10.19
C LEU A 608 13.23 22.19 11.12
N ASN A 609 11.94 22.31 11.47
CA ASN A 609 11.44 23.38 12.34
C ASN A 609 10.61 22.80 13.48
N ASN A 610 11.02 23.09 14.71
CA ASN A 610 10.37 22.62 15.92
C ASN A 610 10.36 21.07 15.96
N ILE A 611 11.55 20.50 16.07
CA ILE A 611 11.76 19.04 16.05
C ILE A 611 12.14 18.55 17.44
N THR A 612 11.50 17.48 17.89
CA THR A 612 11.85 16.78 19.13
C THR A 612 12.22 15.32 18.85
N LEU A 613 13.44 14.93 19.18
CA LEU A 613 13.94 13.56 18.97
C LEU A 613 14.33 12.92 20.30
N GLY A 614 13.82 11.73 20.55
CA GLY A 614 14.15 10.92 21.72
C GLY A 614 14.14 9.43 21.40
N THR A 615 14.37 8.61 22.42
CA THR A 615 14.37 7.15 22.31
C THR A 615 13.53 6.52 23.42
N ALA A 616 12.59 5.65 23.03
CA ALA A 616 11.82 4.82 23.95
C ALA A 616 12.60 3.60 24.44
N SER A 617 13.86 3.43 24.04
CA SER A 617 14.72 2.35 24.54
C SER A 617 14.98 2.51 26.04
N ASP A 618 14.77 1.44 26.82
CA ASP A 618 15.08 1.41 28.25
C ASP A 618 16.56 1.66 28.54
N LYS A 619 17.45 1.29 27.60
CA LYS A 619 18.90 1.54 27.70
C LYS A 619 19.29 2.96 27.29
N ARG A 620 18.33 3.75 26.81
CA ARG A 620 18.52 5.07 26.20
C ARG A 620 19.53 5.08 25.05
N GLU A 621 19.72 3.95 24.37
CA GLU A 621 20.59 3.85 23.19
C GLU A 621 19.83 4.29 21.92
N GLY A 622 20.56 4.80 20.92
CA GLY A 622 19.97 5.12 19.63
C GLY A 622 20.88 5.83 18.64
N ILE A 623 20.33 6.12 17.47
CA ILE A 623 21.02 6.77 16.35
C ILE A 623 20.17 7.93 15.83
N ILE A 624 20.79 9.09 15.64
CA ILE A 624 20.24 10.24 14.93
C ILE A 624 21.19 10.58 13.78
N VAL A 625 20.70 10.48 12.54
CA VAL A 625 21.43 10.90 11.34
C VAL A 625 20.57 11.88 10.57
N ILE A 626 21.09 13.10 10.38
CA ILE A 626 20.44 14.15 9.61
C ILE A 626 21.40 14.63 8.52
N THR A 627 21.06 14.37 7.25
CA THR A 627 21.79 14.94 6.11
C THR A 627 20.93 15.23 4.90
N ALA A 628 21.18 16.37 4.27
CA ALA A 628 20.54 16.80 3.03
C ALA A 628 21.23 16.25 1.77
N GLY A 629 22.38 15.59 1.90
CA GLY A 629 23.06 14.95 0.77
C GLY A 629 23.98 13.82 1.20
N LEU A 630 23.69 12.59 0.79
CA LEU A 630 24.56 11.41 0.97
C LEU A 630 24.93 10.81 -0.39
N GLY A 631 26.22 10.82 -0.75
CA GLY A 631 26.69 10.29 -2.03
C GLY A 631 28.22 10.32 -2.22
N GLU A 632 28.70 9.76 -3.33
CA GLU A 632 30.11 9.90 -3.77
C GLU A 632 30.45 11.40 -3.94
N LYS A 633 29.62 12.14 -4.68
CA LYS A 633 29.72 13.60 -4.83
C LYS A 633 28.50 14.27 -4.21
N SER A 634 28.73 15.19 -3.27
CA SER A 634 27.67 15.89 -2.56
C SER A 634 27.93 17.38 -2.50
N HIS A 635 27.11 18.18 -3.19
CA HIS A 635 27.34 19.63 -3.26
C HIS A 635 26.08 20.48 -3.37
N ASP A 636 26.20 21.75 -2.97
CA ASP A 636 25.10 22.72 -3.02
C ASP A 636 23.83 22.32 -2.23
N ASN A 637 23.94 21.40 -1.27
CA ASN A 637 22.82 20.98 -0.43
C ASN A 637 22.64 21.93 0.75
N ILE A 638 21.39 22.14 1.18
CA ILE A 638 21.04 23.03 2.29
C ILE A 638 20.33 22.22 3.38
N LEU A 639 20.88 22.22 4.58
CA LEU A 639 20.22 21.75 5.79
C LEU A 639 19.97 22.95 6.72
N ALA A 640 18.71 23.23 7.03
CA ALA A 640 18.32 24.28 7.97
C ALA A 640 17.53 23.69 9.13
N ILE A 641 18.08 23.81 10.34
CA ILE A 641 17.48 23.30 11.58
C ILE A 641 17.16 24.47 12.50
N THR A 642 15.90 24.55 12.91
CA THR A 642 15.39 25.59 13.79
C THR A 642 14.57 24.99 14.90
N ASN A 643 14.85 25.39 16.15
CA ASN A 643 14.20 24.83 17.33
C ASN A 643 14.35 23.29 17.41
N LEU A 644 15.52 22.83 17.87
CA LEU A 644 15.85 21.40 17.98
C LEU A 644 15.86 20.99 19.45
N ASN A 645 15.10 19.96 19.78
CA ASN A 645 15.12 19.31 21.08
C ASN A 645 15.61 17.87 20.91
N ILE A 646 16.67 17.49 21.64
CA ILE A 646 17.16 16.12 21.71
C ILE A 646 17.06 15.69 23.17
N ASP A 647 16.25 14.67 23.42
CA ASP A 647 16.03 14.06 24.72
C ASP A 647 17.23 13.18 25.14
N GLU A 648 17.10 12.46 26.24
CA GLU A 648 18.15 11.62 26.80
C GLU A 648 18.62 10.48 25.86
N TYR A 649 19.92 10.49 25.52
CA TYR A 649 20.64 9.39 24.87
C TYR A 649 21.93 9.02 25.65
N HIS A 650 22.16 7.72 25.84
CA HIS A 650 23.32 7.11 26.54
C HIS A 650 23.95 5.97 25.72
N ASN A 651 24.96 5.30 26.27
CA ASN A 651 25.43 3.95 25.86
C ASN A 651 25.66 3.77 24.34
N ASN A 652 26.80 4.23 23.82
CA ASN A 652 27.19 4.07 22.40
C ASN A 652 26.25 4.74 21.37
N SER A 653 25.43 5.70 21.79
CA SER A 653 24.58 6.48 20.86
C SER A 653 25.39 7.30 19.85
N GLN A 654 24.82 7.47 18.65
CA GLN A 654 25.43 8.21 17.54
C GLN A 654 24.50 9.34 17.06
N ILE A 655 24.94 10.59 17.16
CA ILE A 655 24.21 11.78 16.72
C ILE A 655 25.09 12.56 15.74
N TYR A 656 24.72 12.52 14.46
CA TYR A 656 25.43 13.12 13.34
C TYR A 656 24.52 14.09 12.56
N ILE A 657 25.00 15.32 12.39
CA ILE A 657 24.28 16.39 11.69
C ILE A 657 25.24 17.05 10.71
N ALA A 658 24.91 16.99 9.42
CA ALA A 658 25.67 17.69 8.39
C ALA A 658 24.80 17.98 7.18
N PRO A 659 25.08 19.01 6.38
CA PRO A 659 24.36 19.22 5.14
C PRO A 659 24.76 18.20 4.05
N SER A 660 25.89 17.49 4.25
CA SER A 660 26.43 16.47 3.36
C SER A 660 27.02 15.28 4.13
N ALA A 661 27.12 14.12 3.48
CA ALA A 661 27.77 12.90 3.95
C ALA A 661 28.28 12.06 2.77
N HIS A 662 29.22 11.15 3.03
CA HIS A 662 29.86 10.30 2.01
C HIS A 662 29.67 8.81 2.26
N LEU A 663 29.54 8.04 1.18
CA LEU A 663 29.53 6.58 1.25
C LEU A 663 30.95 6.04 1.40
N THR A 664 31.18 5.22 2.43
CA THR A 664 32.51 4.65 2.76
C THR A 664 33.01 3.57 1.80
N ARG A 665 32.28 3.28 0.72
CA ARG A 665 32.60 2.20 -0.23
C ARG A 665 33.51 2.64 -1.40
N THR A 666 33.83 3.93 -1.48
CA THR A 666 34.51 4.55 -2.64
C THR A 666 35.61 5.52 -2.22
N ASN A 667 36.66 5.61 -3.05
CA ASN A 667 37.82 6.49 -2.81
C ASN A 667 37.68 7.88 -3.47
N ALA A 668 36.62 8.12 -4.25
CA ALA A 668 36.44 9.33 -5.08
C ALA A 668 35.47 10.34 -4.44
N ASN A 669 35.42 10.41 -3.12
CA ASN A 669 34.41 11.18 -2.40
C ASN A 669 34.74 12.67 -2.33
N SER A 670 33.73 13.53 -2.51
CA SER A 670 33.89 14.99 -2.38
C SER A 670 32.64 15.67 -1.83
N SER A 671 32.82 16.63 -0.92
CA SER A 671 31.77 17.51 -0.40
C SER A 671 32.16 18.97 -0.60
N SER A 672 31.32 19.74 -1.29
CA SER A 672 31.56 21.17 -1.51
C SER A 672 30.32 22.04 -1.53
N ASP A 673 30.47 23.31 -1.19
CA ASP A 673 29.42 24.35 -1.33
C ASP A 673 28.10 24.02 -0.59
N ASN A 674 28.14 23.12 0.39
CA ASN A 674 26.96 22.76 1.20
C ASN A 674 26.75 23.77 2.32
N THR A 675 25.50 24.04 2.70
CA THR A 675 25.15 25.00 3.75
C THR A 675 24.42 24.33 4.90
N LEU A 676 24.97 24.48 6.11
CA LEU A 676 24.27 24.16 7.36
C LEU A 676 23.82 25.45 8.04
N TYR A 677 22.52 25.56 8.36
CA TYR A 677 21.99 26.58 9.24
C TYR A 677 21.45 25.94 10.52
N MET A 678 21.88 26.45 11.67
CA MET A 678 21.33 26.11 12.98
C MET A 678 20.89 27.39 13.69
N GLY A 679 19.62 27.48 14.08
CA GLY A 679 19.08 28.67 14.73
C GLY A 679 17.92 28.42 15.69
N GLY A 680 17.57 29.45 16.44
CA GLY A 680 16.52 29.36 17.46
C GLY A 680 17.00 28.61 18.71
N THR A 681 16.07 27.95 19.40
CA THR A 681 16.39 27.28 20.67
C THR A 681 16.90 25.86 20.42
N HIS A 682 18.06 25.50 20.97
CA HIS A 682 18.56 24.13 20.98
C HIS A 682 18.60 23.60 22.40
N ASN A 683 17.72 22.65 22.71
CA ASN A 683 17.64 22.00 24.00
C ASN A 683 18.18 20.59 23.86
N ILE A 684 19.36 20.33 24.42
CA ILE A 684 19.98 19.00 24.44
C ILE A 684 19.96 18.53 25.88
N PHE A 685 19.41 17.35 26.13
CA PHE A 685 19.32 16.77 27.48
C PHE A 685 20.72 16.69 28.13
N GLN A 686 20.78 16.95 29.44
CA GLN A 686 22.04 16.97 30.16
C GLN A 686 22.73 15.59 30.09
N GLY A 687 23.97 15.56 29.59
CA GLY A 687 24.74 14.32 29.41
C GLY A 687 24.59 13.69 28.02
N THR A 688 23.62 14.15 27.21
CA THR A 688 23.54 13.78 25.79
C THR A 688 24.53 14.61 24.98
N ILE A 689 25.27 13.94 24.09
CA ILE A 689 26.36 14.55 23.34
C ILE A 689 26.13 14.36 21.84
N ILE A 690 26.15 15.48 21.10
CA ILE A 690 26.19 15.43 19.63
C ILE A 690 27.60 15.01 19.21
N ASN A 691 27.73 13.85 18.55
CA ASN A 691 29.03 13.32 18.14
C ASN A 691 29.69 14.22 17.10
N ASN A 692 28.93 14.65 16.07
CA ASN A 692 29.49 15.45 14.99
C ASN A 692 28.49 16.45 14.40
N ILE A 693 28.93 17.70 14.29
CA ILE A 693 28.32 18.72 13.44
C ILE A 693 29.36 19.12 12.41
N SER A 694 29.16 18.79 11.15
CA SER A 694 30.22 18.98 10.15
C SER A 694 29.69 19.43 8.80
N GLY A 695 30.58 19.93 7.95
CA GLY A 695 30.27 20.10 6.53
C GLY A 695 30.05 18.76 5.84
N SER A 696 30.74 17.70 6.31
CA SER A 696 30.51 16.33 5.88
C SER A 696 30.99 15.27 6.88
N PHE A 697 30.35 14.10 6.88
CA PHE A 697 30.76 12.92 7.64
C PHE A 697 30.75 11.64 6.79
N ASN A 698 31.35 10.56 7.30
CA ASN A 698 31.40 9.25 6.64
C ASN A 698 30.20 8.39 7.06
N GLN A 699 29.51 7.80 6.09
CA GLN A 699 28.36 6.94 6.31
C GLN A 699 28.57 5.58 5.64
N THR A 700 28.51 4.53 6.45
CA THR A 700 28.36 3.16 5.96
C THR A 700 26.87 2.82 5.99
N VAL A 701 26.34 2.39 4.86
CA VAL A 701 24.98 1.83 4.75
C VAL A 701 25.14 0.33 4.47
N THR A 702 24.54 -0.53 5.27
CA THR A 702 24.45 -1.97 5.00
C THR A 702 22.99 -2.38 4.90
N GLU A 703 22.69 -3.34 4.04
CA GLU A 703 21.32 -3.86 3.89
C GLU A 703 21.24 -5.27 4.49
N SER A 704 20.30 -5.48 5.41
CA SER A 704 19.94 -6.78 5.97
C SER A 704 18.42 -6.98 5.86
N GLU A 705 17.95 -8.06 5.24
CA GLU A 705 16.52 -8.43 5.22
C GLU A 705 15.56 -7.26 4.85
N ASN A 706 15.93 -6.45 3.85
CA ASN A 706 15.22 -5.25 3.40
C ASN A 706 15.23 -4.04 4.36
N THR A 707 16.05 -4.08 5.40
CA THR A 707 16.34 -2.95 6.29
C THR A 707 17.73 -2.39 6.01
N GLU A 708 17.83 -1.05 5.91
CA GLU A 708 19.12 -0.36 5.86
C GLU A 708 19.58 0.00 7.27
N ASN A 709 20.78 -0.44 7.62
CA ASN A 709 21.48 -0.06 8.84
C ASN A 709 22.50 1.04 8.54
N TYR A 710 22.58 2.00 9.45
CA TYR A 710 23.41 3.19 9.30
C TYR A 710 24.49 3.19 10.39
N THR A 711 25.77 3.21 9.97
CA THR A 711 26.90 3.45 10.87
C THR A 711 27.66 4.68 10.42
N SER A 712 27.74 5.68 11.29
CA SER A 712 28.37 6.96 10.99
C SER A 712 29.76 7.07 11.62
N ALA A 713 30.66 7.79 10.96
CA ALA A 713 32.01 8.07 11.42
C ALA A 713 32.43 9.49 11.03
N ILE A 714 33.36 10.08 11.79
CA ILE A 714 33.88 11.42 11.51
C ILE A 714 34.79 11.36 10.28
N THR A 715 34.67 12.34 9.39
CA THR A 715 35.55 12.50 8.23
C THR A 715 36.81 13.30 8.62
N PRO A 716 38.01 12.96 8.11
CA PRO A 716 39.21 13.74 8.37
C PRO A 716 39.12 15.16 7.81
N SER A 717 39.91 16.08 8.37
CA SER A 717 40.14 17.40 7.79
C SER A 717 40.83 17.25 6.43
N SER A 718 40.16 17.68 5.36
CA SER A 718 40.71 17.74 4.01
C SER A 718 39.96 18.77 3.17
N SER A 719 40.64 19.37 2.20
CA SER A 719 40.03 20.26 1.21
C SER A 719 38.90 19.59 0.42
N ALA A 720 38.99 18.28 0.15
CA ALA A 720 37.97 17.50 -0.55
C ALA A 720 36.59 17.49 0.15
N PHE A 721 36.57 17.76 1.46
CA PHE A 721 35.36 17.72 2.29
C PHE A 721 35.01 19.06 2.94
N THR A 722 35.78 20.12 2.66
CA THR A 722 35.66 21.42 3.34
C THR A 722 35.33 22.56 2.38
N LYS A 723 35.80 22.49 1.14
CA LYS A 723 35.75 23.59 0.17
C LYS A 723 34.33 24.12 -0.04
N GLY A 724 34.12 25.43 0.13
CA GLY A 724 32.84 26.09 -0.06
C GLY A 724 31.78 25.82 1.02
N ASN A 725 31.95 24.78 1.85
CA ASN A 725 30.98 24.43 2.88
C ASN A 725 30.83 25.58 3.89
N HIS A 726 29.58 25.92 4.23
CA HIS A 726 29.25 27.10 5.03
C HIS A 726 28.40 26.72 6.24
N PHE A 727 28.89 27.04 7.45
CA PHE A 727 28.11 26.97 8.68
C PHE A 727 27.55 28.34 9.07
N ILE A 728 26.23 28.46 9.16
CA ILE A 728 25.52 29.66 9.61
C ILE A 728 24.87 29.34 10.95
N VAL A 729 25.19 30.09 11.99
CA VAL A 729 24.71 29.85 13.35
C VAL A 729 24.01 31.09 13.92
N ASP A 730 22.84 30.85 14.50
CA ASP A 730 21.95 31.82 15.13
C ASP A 730 21.45 31.25 16.47
N SER A 731 22.37 30.59 17.18
CA SER A 731 22.18 29.87 18.43
C SER A 731 23.55 29.51 19.04
N ASN A 732 23.57 29.08 20.32
CA ASN A 732 24.75 28.47 20.92
C ASN A 732 24.75 26.96 20.65
N VAL A 733 25.79 26.43 20.00
CA VAL A 733 25.91 25.05 19.54
C VAL A 733 27.14 24.38 20.15
N VAL A 734 26.98 23.15 20.64
CA VAL A 734 28.04 22.35 21.25
C VAL A 734 28.02 20.94 20.67
N ALA A 735 29.18 20.43 20.27
CA ALA A 735 29.35 19.03 19.84
C ALA A 735 30.75 18.51 20.20
N ASN A 736 30.95 17.20 20.13
CA ASN A 736 32.28 16.60 20.28
C ASN A 736 33.24 17.05 19.17
N THR A 737 32.74 17.05 17.93
CA THR A 737 33.50 17.48 16.76
C THR A 737 32.69 18.46 15.94
N ILE A 738 33.26 19.65 15.72
CA ILE A 738 32.79 20.63 14.73
C ILE A 738 33.89 20.89 13.72
N ASN A 739 33.68 20.52 12.46
CA ASN A 739 34.75 20.49 11.44
C ASN A 739 34.21 20.52 10.00
N ASN A 740 35.12 20.58 9.02
CA ASN A 740 34.83 20.47 7.58
C ASN A 740 33.98 21.63 7.02
N PHE A 741 34.09 22.82 7.60
CA PHE A 741 33.50 24.05 7.05
C PHE A 741 34.60 25.04 6.63
N GLU A 742 34.44 25.66 5.47
CA GLU A 742 35.34 26.73 4.99
C GLU A 742 34.85 28.11 5.46
N HIS A 743 33.53 28.33 5.42
CA HIS A 743 32.92 29.60 5.78
C HIS A 743 32.08 29.49 7.04
N TYR A 744 32.10 30.54 7.87
CA TYR A 744 31.27 30.65 9.06
C TYR A 744 30.52 31.98 9.07
N THR A 745 29.28 31.96 9.53
CA THR A 745 28.49 33.16 9.75
C THR A 745 27.75 33.10 11.06
N PHE A 746 27.96 34.12 11.88
CA PHE A 746 27.36 34.25 13.20
C PHE A 746 26.30 35.33 13.14
N ILE A 747 25.10 35.02 13.62
CA ILE A 747 23.98 35.96 13.68
C ILE A 747 23.65 36.17 15.14
N LEU A 748 23.86 37.38 15.65
CA LEU A 748 23.56 37.75 17.02
C LEU A 748 22.10 38.16 17.17
N SER A 749 21.51 37.77 18.29
CA SER A 749 20.13 38.07 18.64
C SER A 749 19.93 38.04 20.15
N LYS A 750 18.73 38.44 20.58
CA LYS A 750 18.33 38.39 21.99
C LYS A 750 18.30 36.97 22.58
N ASP A 751 18.23 35.95 21.73
CA ASP A 751 18.09 34.55 22.15
C ASP A 751 19.45 33.84 22.32
N ILE A 752 20.56 34.55 22.05
CA ILE A 752 21.94 34.03 22.18
C ILE A 752 22.57 34.52 23.48
N ASP A 753 23.16 33.60 24.23
CA ASP A 753 24.02 33.95 25.36
C ASP A 753 25.40 34.35 24.83
N ILE A 754 25.61 35.66 24.72
CA ILE A 754 26.87 36.27 24.22
C ILE A 754 28.07 36.03 25.16
N ASN A 755 27.86 35.54 26.38
CA ASN A 755 28.94 35.23 27.31
C ASN A 755 29.53 33.83 27.07
N LYS A 756 28.79 32.97 26.37
CA LYS A 756 29.24 31.65 25.93
C LYS A 756 29.73 31.75 24.48
N ALA A 757 30.60 30.81 24.11
CA ALA A 757 30.94 30.66 22.70
C ALA A 757 29.68 30.27 21.90
N MET A 758 29.55 30.81 20.70
CA MET A 758 28.45 30.42 19.80
C MET A 758 28.64 29.00 19.26
N ILE A 759 29.89 28.56 19.09
CA ILE A 759 30.26 27.22 18.65
C ILE A 759 31.31 26.65 19.59
N VAL A 760 31.10 25.43 20.09
CA VAL A 760 32.06 24.70 20.94
C VAL A 760 32.35 23.30 20.38
N SER A 761 33.61 23.02 20.07
CA SER A 761 34.14 21.68 19.74
C SER A 761 34.88 21.10 20.95
N ASN A 762 34.38 20.00 21.52
CA ASN A 762 34.88 19.48 22.80
C ASN A 762 36.13 18.59 22.70
N SER A 763 36.27 17.80 21.63
CA SER A 763 37.22 16.67 21.61
C SER A 763 38.21 16.71 20.46
N THR A 764 37.90 17.43 19.38
CA THR A 764 38.75 17.49 18.18
C THR A 764 39.07 18.92 17.81
N ALA A 765 40.26 19.12 17.25
CA ALA A 765 40.66 20.40 16.71
C ALA A 765 39.77 20.78 15.52
N LEU A 766 39.44 22.08 15.42
CA LEU A 766 38.56 22.61 14.38
C LEU A 766 39.40 23.12 13.19
N ASN A 767 39.04 22.74 11.96
CA ASN A 767 39.78 23.14 10.78
C ASN A 767 39.37 24.53 10.26
N LEU A 768 40.37 25.29 9.80
CA LEU A 768 40.20 26.61 9.22
C LEU A 768 40.88 26.67 7.84
N SER A 769 40.27 27.42 6.92
CA SER A 769 40.77 27.65 5.57
C SER A 769 41.25 29.08 5.39
N SER A 770 42.35 29.27 4.65
CA SER A 770 42.83 30.62 4.27
C SER A 770 41.91 31.32 3.28
N GLN A 771 41.05 30.58 2.57
CA GLN A 771 39.98 31.11 1.73
C GLN A 771 38.66 31.30 2.51
N GLY A 772 38.63 30.82 3.75
CA GLY A 772 37.48 30.90 4.63
C GLY A 772 37.12 32.32 5.04
N ALA A 773 35.84 32.55 5.31
CA ALA A 773 35.32 33.83 5.75
C ALA A 773 34.59 33.64 7.08
N LEU A 774 34.86 34.51 8.06
CA LEU A 774 34.10 34.58 9.31
C LEU A 774 33.27 35.86 9.23
N ASN A 775 31.94 35.78 9.13
CA ASN A 775 31.06 36.95 9.10
C ASN A 775 30.26 37.08 10.39
N LEU A 776 29.94 38.32 10.78
CA LEU A 776 29.08 38.63 11.92
C LEU A 776 27.92 39.54 11.52
N TYR A 777 26.71 39.16 11.89
CA TYR A 777 25.48 39.92 11.67
C TYR A 777 24.70 40.08 12.97
N THR A 778 23.77 41.03 13.00
CA THR A 778 22.70 41.13 13.99
C THR A 778 21.36 40.92 13.29
N LYS A 779 20.43 40.22 13.94
CA LYS A 779 19.03 40.14 13.51
C LYS A 779 18.12 40.90 14.49
N ASP A 780 16.91 41.22 14.04
CA ASP A 780 15.84 41.80 14.85
C ASP A 780 16.24 43.08 15.61
N ASN A 781 17.10 43.91 15.01
CA ASN A 781 17.65 45.15 15.60
C ASN A 781 18.38 44.94 16.93
N PHE A 782 18.96 43.76 17.15
CA PHE A 782 19.79 43.50 18.32
C PHE A 782 21.01 44.43 18.33
N ASN A 783 21.11 45.26 19.36
CA ASN A 783 22.18 46.26 19.48
C ASN A 783 23.34 45.70 20.29
N VAL A 784 24.54 45.76 19.69
CA VAL A 784 25.79 45.37 20.33
C VAL A 784 26.66 46.62 20.49
N LYS A 785 27.21 46.82 21.69
CA LYS A 785 28.05 47.99 21.96
C LYS A 785 29.40 47.87 21.24
N LYS A 786 29.90 49.00 20.75
CA LYS A 786 31.28 49.11 20.29
C LYS A 786 32.24 48.70 21.42
N GLY A 787 33.29 47.96 21.07
CA GLY A 787 34.26 47.41 22.02
C GLY A 787 33.80 46.12 22.71
N THR A 788 32.59 45.61 22.46
CA THR A 788 32.17 44.31 22.99
C THR A 788 33.02 43.20 22.37
N LYS A 789 33.61 42.36 23.24
CA LYS A 789 34.38 41.17 22.88
C LYS A 789 33.49 39.94 22.97
N ILE A 790 33.25 39.29 21.84
CA ILE A 790 32.33 38.14 21.73
C ILE A 790 33.13 36.86 21.47
N LYS A 791 32.85 35.82 22.24
CA LYS A 791 33.38 34.47 21.99
C LYS A 791 32.57 33.84 20.86
N ILE A 792 33.19 33.58 19.72
CA ILE A 792 32.48 32.99 18.57
C ILE A 792 32.76 31.50 18.42
N ILE A 793 34.00 31.07 18.60
CA ILE A 793 34.42 29.67 18.45
C ILE A 793 35.31 29.31 19.63
N GLU A 794 35.01 28.20 20.29
CA GLU A 794 35.87 27.54 21.26
C GLU A 794 36.17 26.12 20.77
N SER A 795 37.45 25.81 20.61
CA SER A 795 37.92 24.47 20.29
C SER A 795 38.89 24.00 21.36
N LYS A 796 38.45 23.04 22.19
CA LYS A 796 39.24 22.58 23.35
C LYS A 796 40.55 21.91 22.96
N ALA A 797 40.62 21.34 21.76
CA ALA A 797 41.82 20.72 21.19
C ALA A 797 42.60 21.64 20.23
N GLY A 798 42.26 22.93 20.15
CA GLY A 798 42.92 23.91 19.27
C GLY A 798 42.39 23.89 17.83
N PHE A 799 43.17 24.41 16.88
CA PHE A 799 42.76 24.56 15.48
C PHE A 799 43.74 23.86 14.53
N THR A 800 43.25 23.42 13.38
CA THR A 800 44.07 22.91 12.28
C THR A 800 43.86 23.75 11.02
N ASP A 801 44.77 23.63 10.06
CA ASP A 801 44.47 24.06 8.70
C ASP A 801 43.52 23.08 7.98
N ILE A 802 43.20 23.39 6.73
CA ILE A 802 42.27 22.61 5.91
C ILE A 802 42.72 21.17 5.66
N GLU A 803 44.03 20.89 5.72
CA GLU A 803 44.62 19.57 5.53
C GLU A 803 44.89 18.85 6.88
N GLY A 804 44.37 19.39 7.99
CA GLY A 804 44.43 18.77 9.31
C GLY A 804 45.75 18.99 10.05
N ARG A 805 46.64 19.87 9.58
CA ARG A 805 47.89 20.20 10.28
C ARG A 805 47.60 21.16 11.43
N ALA A 806 48.05 20.84 12.63
CA ALA A 806 47.85 21.69 13.81
C ALA A 806 48.43 23.09 13.63
N LEU A 807 47.70 24.11 14.05
CA LEU A 807 48.11 25.51 14.01
C LEU A 807 48.65 25.94 15.38
N ASP A 808 49.91 26.36 15.43
CA ASP A 808 50.40 27.12 16.57
C ASP A 808 49.77 28.53 16.63
N ILE A 809 50.03 29.25 17.72
CA ILE A 809 49.42 30.56 17.95
C ILE A 809 49.81 31.63 16.91
N ASN A 810 51.02 31.58 16.36
CA ASN A 810 51.47 32.56 15.37
C ASN A 810 50.84 32.28 14.01
N ASN A 811 50.80 31.00 13.64
CA ASN A 811 50.14 30.52 12.43
C ASN A 811 48.63 30.78 12.48
N LEU A 812 47.98 30.57 13.63
CA LEU A 812 46.57 30.91 13.83
C LEU A 812 46.31 32.42 13.68
N LYS A 813 47.13 33.29 14.29
CA LYS A 813 47.00 34.75 14.15
C LYS A 813 47.15 35.22 12.70
N SER A 814 48.12 34.66 11.97
CA SER A 814 48.33 34.94 10.54
C SER A 814 47.13 34.50 9.70
N LEU A 815 46.58 33.32 9.98
CA LEU A 815 45.41 32.80 9.31
C LEU A 815 44.17 33.67 9.58
N LEU A 816 43.91 34.05 10.83
CA LEU A 816 42.79 34.94 11.18
C LEU A 816 42.91 36.31 10.50
N THR A 817 44.13 36.85 10.38
CA THR A 817 44.38 38.10 9.64
C THR A 817 44.00 37.95 8.17
N THR A 818 44.31 36.80 7.57
CA THR A 818 43.93 36.48 6.18
C THR A 818 42.42 36.34 6.05
N MET A 819 41.78 35.53 6.91
CA MET A 819 40.33 35.31 6.91
C MET A 819 39.53 36.59 7.15
N SER A 820 40.05 37.56 7.92
CA SER A 820 39.39 38.85 8.18
C SER A 820 39.16 39.69 6.91
N LYS A 821 39.94 39.44 5.85
CA LYS A 821 39.85 40.13 4.55
C LYS A 821 38.89 39.43 3.61
N ASN A 822 38.56 38.17 3.88
CA ASN A 822 37.70 37.37 3.02
C ASN A 822 36.24 37.72 3.28
N THR A 823 35.47 37.80 2.20
CA THR A 823 34.01 37.99 2.30
C THR A 823 33.32 36.95 1.45
N LYS A 824 32.58 36.04 2.10
CA LYS A 824 31.61 35.17 1.44
C LYS A 824 30.22 35.71 1.76
N GLN A 825 29.42 35.95 0.73
CA GLN A 825 28.00 36.24 0.89
C GLN A 825 27.21 34.93 0.87
N PHE A 826 26.11 34.89 1.63
CA PHE A 826 25.14 33.81 1.58
C PHE A 826 23.76 34.39 1.26
N SER A 827 22.90 33.58 0.63
CA SER A 827 21.53 34.00 0.32
C SER A 827 20.61 33.69 1.49
N THR A 828 20.16 34.72 2.20
CA THR A 828 19.14 34.58 3.27
C THR A 828 17.82 34.03 2.74
N LYS A 829 17.51 34.26 1.45
CA LYS A 829 16.26 33.82 0.80
C LYS A 829 16.11 32.30 0.76
N MET A 830 17.21 31.54 0.79
CA MET A 830 17.18 30.07 0.71
C MET A 830 16.96 29.39 2.08
N ILE A 831 17.00 30.15 3.17
CA ILE A 831 16.81 29.67 4.54
C ILE A 831 15.48 30.23 5.04
N PRO A 832 14.43 29.40 5.24
CA PRO A 832 13.08 29.88 5.56
C PRO A 832 13.04 30.90 6.70
N ASN A 833 13.76 30.64 7.80
CA ASN A 833 13.76 31.51 8.99
C ASN A 833 14.52 32.84 8.80
N LEU A 834 15.36 32.96 7.77
CA LEU A 834 16.11 34.18 7.45
C LEU A 834 15.55 34.93 6.24
N SER A 835 14.70 34.29 5.43
CA SER A 835 14.21 34.80 4.14
C SER A 835 13.60 36.20 4.21
N ASN A 836 12.91 36.52 5.30
CA ASN A 836 12.25 37.80 5.53
C ASN A 836 12.90 38.65 6.63
N LYS A 837 14.11 38.27 7.09
CA LYS A 837 14.81 38.96 8.18
C LYS A 837 15.83 39.96 7.63
N LYS A 838 15.82 41.17 8.19
CA LYS A 838 16.89 42.15 7.95
C LYS A 838 18.09 41.79 8.81
N LEU A 839 19.19 41.40 8.16
CA LEU A 839 20.47 41.16 8.81
C LEU A 839 21.37 42.38 8.62
N ASN A 840 21.88 42.93 9.72
CA ASN A 840 22.84 44.04 9.67
C ASN A 840 24.25 43.51 9.92
N LYS A 841 25.16 43.66 8.95
CA LYS A 841 26.55 43.23 9.08
C LYS A 841 27.29 44.13 10.07
N LEU A 842 28.00 43.53 11.02
CA LEU A 842 28.85 44.25 11.98
C LEU A 842 30.29 44.36 11.49
N LYS A 843 30.99 45.41 11.93
CA LYS A 843 32.45 45.56 11.78
C LYS A 843 33.14 45.00 13.03
N TYR A 844 34.20 44.22 12.83
CA TYR A 844 34.93 43.58 13.91
C TYR A 844 36.41 43.35 13.56
N THR A 845 37.23 43.14 14.58
CA THR A 845 38.56 42.49 14.47
C THR A 845 38.49 41.07 15.01
N LEU A 846 39.42 40.22 14.57
CA LEU A 846 39.58 38.84 15.06
C LEU A 846 40.76 38.74 16.01
N GLU A 847 40.57 38.03 17.12
CA GLU A 847 41.62 37.76 18.13
C GLU A 847 41.54 36.32 18.63
N THR A 848 42.62 35.81 19.21
CA THR A 848 42.66 34.50 19.90
C THR A 848 43.19 34.65 21.32
N ASN A 849 42.83 33.73 22.22
CA ASN A 849 43.44 33.65 23.57
C ASN A 849 44.90 33.15 23.53
N GLU A 850 45.58 33.22 24.68
CA GLU A 850 46.98 32.83 24.87
C GLU A 850 47.27 31.36 24.51
N ASN A 851 46.28 30.48 24.69
CA ASN A 851 46.43 29.04 24.41
C ASN A 851 46.00 28.65 22.99
N GLY A 852 45.52 29.60 22.17
CA GLY A 852 45.09 29.30 20.80
C GLY A 852 43.83 28.41 20.71
N THR A 853 42.96 28.43 21.73
CA THR A 853 41.76 27.57 21.83
C THR A 853 40.45 28.32 21.64
N ILE A 854 40.44 29.66 21.69
CA ILE A 854 39.23 30.48 21.58
C ILE A 854 39.47 31.61 20.57
N ILE A 855 38.54 31.76 19.62
CA ILE A 855 38.49 32.88 18.68
C ILE A 855 37.42 33.88 19.15
N TYR A 856 37.81 35.16 19.16
CA TYR A 856 36.97 36.29 19.51
C TYR A 856 36.72 37.21 18.32
N MET A 857 35.54 37.82 18.30
CA MET A 857 35.24 38.99 17.47
C MET A 857 35.05 40.23 18.36
N ASN A 858 35.83 41.28 18.12
CA ASN A 858 35.69 42.56 18.83
C ASN A 858 35.02 43.61 17.97
N ILE A 859 33.90 44.16 18.42
CA ILE A 859 33.10 45.11 17.64
C ILE A 859 33.78 46.48 17.54
N ILE A 860 33.84 47.05 16.32
CA ILE A 860 34.49 48.35 16.03
C ILE A 860 33.48 49.45 15.71
#